data_AF-F4Q843-F1
#
_entry.id   AF-F4Q843-F1
#
_cell.length_a   1.000
_cell.length_b   1.000
_cell.length_c   1.000
_cell.angle_alpha   90.00
_cell.angle_beta   90.00
_cell.angle_gamma   90.00
#
_symmetry.space_group_name_H-M   'P 1'
#
loop_
_entity.id
_entity.type
_entity.pdbx_description
1 polymer ?
#
loop_
_entity_poly.entity_id
_entity_poly.type
_entity_poly.pdbx_seq_one_letter_code
_entity_poly.pdbx_strand_id
1 'polypeptide(L)'
;MNSTIKFIVSLFLILSVFGGLSLAQLSQLELDSVNFIIQFYGQPLPQDQSVCGYAVSSSYVRCDNQSTDGQYHVRQISLEMSTSGSVGIPNPDLTGLYLPALLQIKIFKHLNFANTNVSMNIMDYIKPLKTLTSIYIIGDVYVVIPPDFSDWPNLADFYLENNGITAIPHNFLNNSVQLQSYAIKEKLESFTYDDSLYFPSLNKLLVHSDTSVGLPYLFNLTSKSFPALTDIELVLIGYSTPVVHINIWNLDQDLTVHCFGYRSNNCDLRFSSPNRITTLILTGTITPIITKEFYPSLKSLSYTDSNLTQFPFASYPLNMTFIDLTNNQISTIPNVPMPKGLEELRLKKNLLSSFDIDNLFTMNQALKVLQFDENPSFAGPITDAYCSHGLSILNTPVPDIPDCFWCYFNETGPLKRIYTSIPFPYPFVCDGNNLGWGTLIFTGAYRFAAIKPNKIIAVTLAARPFVPTPATVKWSTFAGAPQTEFTFLETGSDISITGNFGSLFNRPLVDFMNGTTLISECTVKSISTNLIVCRVLETVSAKQINVSVTVDSYNTVYQLSLQQSCQQSTINCHGNGQCDVVTGQCICNSNAFYNNCSNPYPILSSGSYNATNNKIVSLNGDFGPFGQSNLSIKINNTLDCTVVDKSQTLITCTLEQTPNYGLSSVQLQLDSLDTNAKDILYLRQPDNGGNNGSTTTSTSGGTTTDTPQQQCEKQTSNCYGHGICDIHGICQCDKDYNLADNCFTKFINTTITPNTTSPTVSFDIDGIDFQFEVVSIQELDFDSNIIKELFISNYTWIVNASTNNITTIVDYQLNTTLSASSSSDINSILFQSVSVLSTISFSTQSRDIQFGDQLLHINPNSIKLAVNVGNWQYSSNLATLRVVFRTIIINNQTVEYDCNEKDIDALSYDSMSSLQYLRVIKDDIQFNGRFIDVALSDGRPTYSQTQLISLAQSTSNEDESIALIGINLPQCQSCVLDPDFSPLLIDKSNDSGCNKSNTWRIIVGCVVGGVGAVAITVGSVLTYKQIKKRNTYNNQMAAKLKNIS
;
A
#
# COMPACT_ATOMS: atom_id res chain seq x y z
N MET A 1 33.47 -5.99 -81.95
CA MET A 1 32.59 -4.82 -81.71
C MET A 1 31.78 -4.96 -80.40
N ASN A 2 32.38 -5.49 -79.32
CA ASN A 2 31.65 -5.85 -78.09
C ASN A 2 32.42 -5.50 -76.79
N SER A 3 33.47 -4.68 -76.90
CA SER A 3 34.31 -4.25 -75.75
C SER A 3 34.10 -2.77 -75.43
N THR A 4 33.83 -1.92 -76.42
CA THR A 4 33.62 -0.47 -76.24
C THR A 4 32.24 -0.11 -75.67
N ILE A 5 31.21 -0.96 -75.87
CA ILE A 5 29.86 -0.75 -75.33
C ILE A 5 29.79 -1.15 -73.84
N LYS A 6 30.57 -2.14 -73.40
CA LYS A 6 30.61 -2.52 -71.97
C LYS A 6 31.31 -1.46 -71.10
N PHE A 7 32.30 -0.74 -71.65
CA PHE A 7 32.98 0.31 -70.90
C PHE A 7 32.11 1.58 -70.72
N ILE A 8 31.30 1.95 -71.73
CA ILE A 8 30.41 3.11 -71.63
C ILE A 8 29.19 2.81 -70.73
N VAL A 9 28.67 1.58 -70.75
CA VAL A 9 27.56 1.18 -69.86
C VAL A 9 28.02 1.03 -68.39
N SER A 10 29.25 0.55 -68.13
CA SER A 10 29.80 0.58 -66.76
C SER A 10 30.13 1.98 -66.26
N LEU A 11 30.55 2.91 -67.13
CA LEU A 11 30.82 4.30 -66.70
C LEU A 11 29.53 5.08 -66.42
N PHE A 12 28.45 4.83 -67.18
CA PHE A 12 27.12 5.41 -66.89
C PHE A 12 26.41 4.77 -65.69
N LEU A 13 26.63 3.47 -65.41
CA LEU A 13 26.13 2.86 -64.16
C LEU A 13 26.92 3.30 -62.93
N ILE A 14 28.21 3.61 -63.05
CA ILE A 14 28.98 4.16 -61.92
C ILE A 14 28.62 5.64 -61.68
N LEU A 15 28.36 6.45 -62.72
CA LEU A 15 27.91 7.83 -62.56
C LEU A 15 26.44 7.99 -62.11
N SER A 16 25.59 6.97 -62.28
CA SER A 16 24.21 6.96 -61.75
C SER A 16 24.10 6.35 -60.34
N VAL A 17 25.13 5.67 -59.84
CA VAL A 17 25.21 5.19 -58.44
C VAL A 17 25.89 6.19 -57.51
N PHE A 18 26.60 7.20 -58.04
CA PHE A 18 27.11 8.34 -57.27
C PHE A 18 26.22 9.60 -57.33
N GLY A 19 25.07 9.53 -57.99
CA GLY A 19 24.04 10.57 -57.96
C GLY A 19 23.11 10.39 -56.77
N GLY A 20 23.54 10.75 -55.56
CA GLY A 20 22.64 10.70 -54.39
C GLY A 20 23.29 10.60 -53.01
N LEU A 21 24.51 11.10 -52.79
CA LEU A 21 24.88 11.55 -51.45
C LEU A 21 24.62 13.06 -51.42
N SER A 22 23.36 13.47 -51.24
CA SER A 22 23.12 14.84 -50.80
C SER A 22 23.78 14.98 -49.44
N LEU A 23 24.81 15.82 -49.33
CA LEU A 23 25.25 16.32 -48.04
C LEU A 23 23.99 16.81 -47.31
N ALA A 24 23.72 16.27 -46.13
CA ALA A 24 22.60 16.71 -45.32
C ALA A 24 22.80 18.20 -45.03
N GLN A 25 21.86 19.03 -45.49
CA GLN A 25 21.93 20.50 -45.41
C GLN A 25 20.72 21.01 -44.66
N LEU A 26 20.92 22.08 -43.89
CA LEU A 26 19.85 22.83 -43.27
C LEU A 26 19.04 23.55 -44.36
N SER A 27 17.74 23.68 -44.11
CA SER A 27 16.92 24.61 -44.89
C SER A 27 17.46 26.04 -44.79
N GLN A 28 17.25 26.86 -45.83
CA GLN A 28 17.73 28.25 -45.81
C GLN A 28 17.16 29.03 -44.62
N LEU A 29 15.90 28.78 -44.25
CA LEU A 29 15.24 29.42 -43.10
C LEU A 29 15.90 29.06 -41.76
N GLU A 30 16.32 27.81 -41.57
CA GLU A 30 17.06 27.39 -40.38
C GLU A 30 18.47 28.01 -40.36
N LEU A 31 19.17 28.00 -41.50
CA LEU A 31 20.49 28.62 -41.60
C LEU A 31 20.43 30.13 -41.31
N ASP A 32 19.43 30.83 -41.85
CA ASP A 32 19.20 32.26 -41.60
C ASP A 32 18.90 32.52 -40.11
N SER A 33 18.15 31.63 -39.46
CA SER A 33 17.84 31.71 -38.02
C SER A 33 19.09 31.50 -37.15
N VAL A 34 19.95 30.54 -37.50
CA VAL A 34 21.24 30.32 -36.82
C VAL A 34 22.17 31.51 -37.04
N ASN A 35 22.28 32.01 -38.27
CA ASN A 35 23.09 33.18 -38.62
C ASN A 35 22.65 34.42 -37.84
N PHE A 36 21.34 34.63 -37.69
CA PHE A 36 20.80 35.71 -36.86
C PHE A 36 21.31 35.61 -35.42
N ILE A 37 21.21 34.44 -34.77
CA ILE A 37 21.67 34.27 -33.38
C ILE A 37 23.19 34.46 -33.27
N ILE A 38 23.96 33.93 -34.23
CA ILE A 38 25.43 34.09 -34.30
C ILE A 38 25.81 35.56 -34.38
N GLN A 39 25.18 36.31 -35.27
CA GLN A 39 25.41 37.76 -35.43
C GLN A 39 24.94 38.55 -34.20
N PHE A 40 23.83 38.14 -33.59
CA PHE A 40 23.23 38.79 -32.42
C PHE A 40 24.16 38.72 -31.21
N TYR A 41 24.83 37.58 -31.02
CA TYR A 41 25.80 37.36 -29.94
C TYR A 41 27.27 37.49 -30.36
N GLY A 42 27.55 37.98 -31.57
CA GLY A 42 28.92 38.22 -32.04
C GLY A 42 29.81 36.97 -32.07
N GLN A 43 29.24 35.79 -32.33
CA GLN A 43 29.93 34.51 -32.18
C GLN A 43 30.82 34.18 -33.40
N PRO A 44 32.06 33.70 -33.21
CA PRO A 44 32.95 33.33 -34.32
C PRO A 44 32.63 31.94 -34.89
N LEU A 45 31.35 31.68 -35.18
CA LEU A 45 30.88 30.45 -35.80
C LEU A 45 30.66 30.65 -37.31
N PRO A 46 30.87 29.64 -38.16
CA PRO A 46 30.57 29.70 -39.58
C PRO A 46 29.11 30.10 -39.81
N GLN A 47 28.87 30.90 -40.85
CA GLN A 47 27.53 31.37 -41.23
C GLN A 47 27.02 30.71 -42.53
N ASP A 48 27.57 29.54 -42.83
CA ASP A 48 27.16 28.68 -43.94
C ASP A 48 26.80 27.28 -43.40
N GLN A 49 26.52 26.34 -44.30
CA GLN A 49 26.12 24.96 -43.95
C GLN A 49 27.14 24.22 -43.07
N SER A 50 28.41 24.68 -43.00
CA SER A 50 29.44 24.09 -42.12
C SER A 50 29.26 24.41 -40.64
N VAL A 51 28.29 25.26 -40.27
CA VAL A 51 27.97 25.59 -38.88
C VAL A 51 27.59 24.36 -38.06
N CYS A 52 26.94 23.38 -38.70
CA CYS A 52 26.57 22.11 -38.08
C CYS A 52 27.80 21.25 -37.81
N GLY A 53 28.11 21.03 -36.53
CA GLY A 53 29.28 20.23 -36.12
C GLY A 53 30.57 21.02 -35.99
N TYR A 54 30.53 22.34 -36.19
CA TYR A 54 31.62 23.25 -35.84
C TYR A 54 31.49 23.68 -34.37
N ALA A 55 32.61 23.73 -33.66
CA ALA A 55 32.68 24.15 -32.26
C ALA A 55 33.93 25.00 -32.01
N VAL A 56 33.77 26.09 -31.26
CA VAL A 56 34.86 26.92 -30.75
C VAL A 56 34.64 27.13 -29.27
N SER A 57 35.59 26.73 -28.44
CA SER A 57 35.42 26.67 -26.98
C SER A 57 34.14 25.88 -26.60
N SER A 58 33.23 26.46 -25.83
CA SER A 58 31.93 25.84 -25.50
C SER A 58 30.79 26.32 -26.40
N SER A 59 31.08 27.11 -27.44
CA SER A 59 30.12 27.56 -28.45
C SER A 59 30.02 26.55 -29.58
N TYR A 60 28.83 26.03 -29.85
CA TYR A 60 28.57 25.09 -30.94
C TYR A 60 27.09 25.08 -31.38
N VAL A 61 26.87 24.61 -32.61
CA VAL A 61 25.55 24.28 -33.15
C VAL A 61 25.55 22.81 -33.56
N ARG A 62 24.65 22.02 -32.96
CA ARG A 62 24.50 20.60 -33.27
C ARG A 62 23.28 20.38 -34.14
N CYS A 63 23.48 19.66 -35.23
CA CYS A 63 22.43 19.28 -36.17
C CYS A 63 22.44 17.77 -36.36
N ASP A 64 21.26 17.16 -36.56
CA ASP A 64 21.12 15.76 -36.93
C ASP A 64 19.81 15.50 -37.69
N ASN A 65 19.63 14.26 -38.15
CA ASN A 65 18.44 13.81 -38.86
C ASN A 65 17.51 12.93 -37.99
N GLN A 66 17.61 13.05 -36.66
CA GLN A 66 16.84 12.25 -35.70
C GLN A 66 15.50 12.91 -35.33
N SER A 67 15.01 13.83 -36.16
CA SER A 67 13.66 14.38 -36.06
C SER A 67 12.62 13.39 -36.58
N THR A 68 11.36 13.60 -36.20
CA THR A 68 10.23 12.76 -36.61
C THR A 68 9.95 12.79 -38.12
N ASP A 69 10.43 13.81 -38.83
CA ASP A 69 10.31 13.94 -40.28
C ASP A 69 11.55 13.44 -41.06
N GLY A 70 12.58 12.96 -40.34
CA GLY A 70 13.81 12.42 -40.93
C GLY A 70 14.69 13.45 -41.66
N GLN A 71 14.35 14.73 -41.57
CA GLN A 71 15.12 15.83 -42.17
C GLN A 71 16.27 16.29 -41.26
N TYR A 72 17.28 16.90 -41.85
CA TYR A 72 18.44 17.41 -41.12
C TYR A 72 18.14 18.77 -40.51
N HIS A 73 18.09 18.84 -39.18
CA HIS A 73 17.67 20.02 -38.44
C HIS A 73 18.68 20.45 -37.38
N VAL A 74 18.57 21.70 -36.95
CA VAL A 74 19.26 22.19 -35.76
C VAL A 74 18.59 21.64 -34.50
N ARG A 75 19.37 20.99 -33.63
CA ARG A 75 18.89 20.31 -32.42
C ARG A 75 19.30 21.01 -31.14
N GLN A 76 20.52 21.56 -31.12
CA GLN A 76 21.06 22.24 -29.95
C GLN A 76 21.88 23.45 -30.38
N ILE A 77 21.71 24.55 -29.64
CA ILE A 77 22.54 25.75 -29.75
C ILE A 77 23.12 26.02 -28.36
N SER A 78 24.44 26.10 -28.26
CA SER A 78 25.13 26.49 -27.04
C SER A 78 26.12 27.58 -27.40
N LEU A 79 26.04 28.73 -26.75
CA LEU A 79 26.90 29.89 -27.02
C LEU A 79 27.53 30.37 -25.73
N GLU A 80 28.86 30.43 -25.69
CA GLU A 80 29.64 31.02 -24.61
C GLU A 80 30.46 32.21 -25.12
N MET A 81 30.09 33.41 -24.69
CA MET A 81 30.72 34.66 -25.11
C MET A 81 32.00 34.93 -24.31
N SER A 82 33.15 34.58 -24.88
CA SER A 82 34.49 34.86 -24.34
C SER A 82 35.32 35.86 -25.16
N THR A 83 34.84 36.25 -26.34
CA THR A 83 35.50 37.23 -27.23
C THR A 83 34.46 38.08 -27.96
N SER A 84 34.65 39.40 -28.03
CA SER A 84 33.79 40.30 -28.83
C SER A 84 34.33 40.48 -30.24
N GLY A 85 33.64 39.93 -31.25
CA GLY A 85 33.91 40.20 -32.66
C GLY A 85 32.63 40.61 -33.38
N SER A 86 32.68 41.67 -34.18
CA SER A 86 31.58 41.95 -35.12
C SER A 86 31.65 40.94 -36.26
N VAL A 87 30.72 39.99 -36.28
CA VAL A 87 30.62 38.94 -37.31
C VAL A 87 29.50 39.22 -38.33
N GLY A 88 28.96 40.43 -38.33
CA GLY A 88 27.81 40.84 -39.15
C GLY A 88 26.76 41.58 -38.32
N ILE A 89 25.75 42.14 -39.00
CA ILE A 89 24.60 42.79 -38.37
C ILE A 89 23.42 41.82 -38.46
N PRO A 90 22.75 41.48 -37.33
CA PRO A 90 21.56 40.64 -37.34
C PRO A 90 20.50 41.20 -38.29
N ASN A 91 19.90 40.33 -39.11
CA ASN A 91 18.82 40.72 -40.01
C ASN A 91 17.65 41.36 -39.21
N PRO A 92 17.38 42.67 -39.35
CA PRO A 92 16.35 43.35 -38.57
C PRO A 92 14.92 42.97 -39.00
N ASP A 93 14.74 42.41 -40.20
CA ASP A 93 13.43 42.01 -40.72
C ASP A 93 12.99 40.62 -40.23
N LEU A 94 13.89 39.88 -39.58
CA LEU A 94 13.55 38.59 -38.97
C LEU A 94 12.71 38.85 -37.71
N THR A 95 11.46 38.38 -37.71
CA THR A 95 10.50 38.57 -36.61
C THR A 95 10.37 37.37 -35.67
N GLY A 96 11.06 36.26 -35.99
CA GLY A 96 11.08 35.03 -35.18
C GLY A 96 12.05 34.01 -35.77
N LEU A 97 12.44 33.01 -34.97
CA LEU A 97 13.35 31.95 -35.40
C LEU A 97 12.56 30.79 -36.02
N TYR A 98 13.05 30.28 -37.15
CA TYR A 98 12.54 29.05 -37.76
C TYR A 98 13.51 27.91 -37.43
N LEU A 99 13.28 27.23 -36.30
CA LEU A 99 14.10 26.10 -35.83
C LEU A 99 13.17 24.97 -35.33
N PRO A 100 12.49 24.26 -36.25
CA PRO A 100 11.32 23.42 -35.93
C PRO A 100 11.63 22.17 -35.10
N ALA A 101 12.90 21.78 -34.96
CA ALA A 101 13.32 20.62 -34.18
C ALA A 101 14.33 20.96 -33.07
N LEU A 102 14.46 22.24 -32.70
CA LEU A 102 15.39 22.67 -31.66
C LEU A 102 14.93 22.17 -30.28
N LEU A 103 15.79 21.44 -29.58
CA LEU A 103 15.52 20.86 -28.27
C LEU A 103 16.18 21.65 -27.14
N GLN A 104 17.31 22.30 -27.39
CA GLN A 104 18.05 23.01 -26.35
C GLN A 104 18.66 24.30 -26.87
N ILE A 105 18.55 25.34 -26.05
CA ILE A 105 19.29 26.59 -26.22
C ILE A 105 19.99 26.96 -24.92
N LYS A 106 21.30 27.24 -25.02
CA LYS A 106 22.13 27.71 -23.92
C LYS A 106 22.91 28.95 -24.32
N ILE A 107 22.83 29.98 -23.50
CA ILE A 107 23.46 31.28 -23.73
C ILE A 107 24.19 31.66 -22.46
N PHE A 108 25.51 31.74 -22.54
CA PHE A 108 26.38 32.10 -21.42
C PHE A 108 27.19 33.34 -21.80
N LYS A 109 26.93 34.43 -21.09
CA LYS A 109 27.60 35.69 -21.30
C LYS A 109 28.46 36.03 -20.09
N HIS A 110 29.77 36.12 -20.32
CA HIS A 110 30.67 36.66 -19.30
C HIS A 110 30.46 38.18 -19.19
N LEU A 111 30.42 38.70 -17.96
CA LEU A 111 30.01 40.08 -17.61
C LEU A 111 30.80 41.22 -18.31
N ASN A 112 31.89 40.90 -19.02
CA ASN A 112 32.79 41.87 -19.66
C ASN A 112 32.53 42.11 -21.15
N PHE A 113 31.50 41.49 -21.75
CA PHE A 113 31.23 41.57 -23.19
C PHE A 113 29.86 42.20 -23.47
N ALA A 114 29.80 43.19 -24.37
CA ALA A 114 28.56 43.83 -24.81
C ALA A 114 27.95 43.11 -26.04
N ASN A 115 26.62 43.08 -26.14
CA ASN A 115 25.94 42.58 -27.34
C ASN A 115 26.20 43.53 -28.52
N THR A 116 26.22 43.00 -29.74
CA THR A 116 26.41 43.80 -30.97
C THR A 116 25.23 44.71 -31.29
N ASN A 117 24.05 44.44 -30.70
CA ASN A 117 22.84 45.28 -30.78
C ASN A 117 22.04 45.24 -29.47
N VAL A 118 21.85 46.39 -28.83
CA VAL A 118 21.23 46.56 -27.50
C VAL A 118 19.70 46.77 -27.51
N SER A 119 19.06 46.65 -28.68
CA SER A 119 17.62 46.97 -28.86
C SER A 119 16.71 45.75 -29.05
N MET A 120 17.26 44.54 -29.13
CA MET A 120 16.49 43.31 -29.35
C MET A 120 16.57 42.39 -28.12
N ASN A 121 15.50 41.63 -27.88
CA ASN A 121 15.37 40.71 -26.75
C ASN A 121 15.25 39.26 -27.25
N ILE A 122 16.22 38.41 -26.91
CA ILE A 122 16.27 37.03 -27.40
C ILE A 122 15.04 36.19 -27.03
N MET A 123 14.39 36.50 -25.90
CA MET A 123 13.20 35.76 -25.45
C MET A 123 12.04 35.90 -26.45
N ASP A 124 11.89 37.05 -27.12
CA ASP A 124 10.84 37.25 -28.14
C ASP A 124 11.03 36.31 -29.34
N TYR A 125 12.29 36.01 -29.68
CA TYR A 125 12.67 35.14 -30.78
C TYR A 125 12.57 33.65 -30.44
N ILE A 126 12.83 33.29 -29.18
CA ILE A 126 12.75 31.90 -28.68
C ILE A 126 11.31 31.49 -28.39
N LYS A 127 10.45 32.40 -27.96
CA LYS A 127 9.05 32.14 -27.55
C LYS A 127 8.25 31.20 -28.48
N PRO A 128 8.38 31.27 -29.83
CA PRO A 128 7.66 30.38 -30.74
C PRO A 128 8.18 28.93 -30.78
N LEU A 129 9.38 28.65 -30.26
CA LEU A 129 10.09 27.37 -30.40
C LEU A 129 9.61 26.32 -29.37
N LYS A 130 8.34 25.90 -29.45
CA LYS A 130 7.69 25.00 -28.48
C LYS A 130 8.22 23.55 -28.42
N THR A 131 9.23 23.22 -29.23
CA THR A 131 9.97 21.95 -29.17
C THR A 131 11.08 21.94 -28.11
N LEU A 132 11.43 23.11 -27.56
CA LEU A 132 12.49 23.23 -26.57
C LEU A 132 12.18 22.42 -25.32
N THR A 133 13.17 21.62 -24.92
CA THR A 133 13.22 20.84 -23.69
C THR A 133 14.06 21.52 -22.61
N SER A 134 14.95 22.44 -23.02
CA SER A 134 15.91 23.09 -22.13
C SER A 134 16.20 24.52 -22.58
N ILE A 135 16.08 25.48 -21.66
CA ILE A 135 16.46 26.89 -21.88
C ILE A 135 17.38 27.33 -20.75
N TYR A 136 18.59 27.76 -21.10
CA TYR A 136 19.57 28.32 -20.16
C TYR A 136 20.05 29.67 -20.68
N ILE A 137 19.88 30.73 -19.88
CA ILE A 137 20.39 32.07 -20.24
C ILE A 137 21.07 32.65 -19.00
N ILE A 138 22.36 32.95 -19.12
CA ILE A 138 23.20 33.42 -18.03
C ILE A 138 23.95 34.68 -18.45
N GLY A 139 23.87 35.72 -17.63
CA GLY A 139 24.66 36.93 -17.77
C GLY A 139 24.22 37.89 -18.87
N ASP A 140 23.09 37.64 -19.53
CA ASP A 140 22.60 38.54 -20.59
C ASP A 140 21.67 39.62 -20.05
N VAL A 141 22.29 40.73 -19.64
CA VAL A 141 21.64 41.90 -18.99
C VAL A 141 20.57 42.62 -19.81
N TYR A 142 20.33 42.22 -21.06
CA TYR A 142 19.31 42.81 -21.94
C TYR A 142 18.06 41.91 -22.10
N VAL A 143 18.04 40.75 -21.44
CA VAL A 143 16.89 39.85 -21.45
C VAL A 143 15.71 40.51 -20.74
N VAL A 144 14.57 40.54 -21.43
CA VAL A 144 13.29 40.95 -20.85
C VAL A 144 12.33 39.78 -21.02
N ILE A 145 11.58 39.44 -19.97
CA ILE A 145 10.59 38.36 -20.04
C ILE A 145 9.33 38.88 -20.78
N PRO A 146 8.95 38.28 -21.93
CA PRO A 146 7.70 38.63 -22.60
C PRO A 146 6.49 38.27 -21.72
N PRO A 147 5.43 39.10 -21.65
CA PRO A 147 4.25 38.83 -20.83
C PRO A 147 3.49 37.55 -21.20
N ASP A 148 3.68 37.01 -22.40
CA ASP A 148 3.02 35.82 -22.93
C ASP A 148 3.98 34.63 -23.10
N PHE A 149 5.06 34.59 -22.30
CA PHE A 149 6.03 33.49 -22.28
C PHE A 149 5.49 32.28 -21.45
N SER A 150 4.38 31.70 -21.86
CA SER A 150 3.70 30.55 -21.22
C SER A 150 3.60 29.35 -22.16
N ASP A 151 3.05 28.23 -21.67
CA ASP A 151 2.66 27.05 -22.45
C ASP A 151 3.83 26.41 -23.21
N TRP A 152 4.73 25.77 -22.47
CA TRP A 152 5.87 25.03 -23.04
C TRP A 152 5.68 23.52 -22.84
N PRO A 153 5.09 22.82 -23.82
CA PRO A 153 4.64 21.45 -23.63
C PRO A 153 5.78 20.45 -23.42
N ASN A 154 7.00 20.74 -23.90
CA ASN A 154 8.15 19.85 -23.85
C ASN A 154 9.27 20.34 -22.93
N LEU A 155 9.14 21.53 -22.35
CA LEU A 155 10.21 22.15 -21.55
C LEU A 155 10.35 21.40 -20.23
N ALA A 156 11.51 20.80 -20.00
CA ALA A 156 11.86 20.07 -18.78
C ALA A 156 12.76 20.90 -17.85
N ASP A 157 13.67 21.70 -18.42
CA ASP A 157 14.62 22.52 -17.66
C ASP A 157 14.56 23.98 -18.08
N PHE A 158 14.44 24.87 -17.09
CA PHE A 158 14.52 26.30 -17.29
C PHE A 158 15.47 26.95 -16.28
N TYR A 159 16.42 27.75 -16.77
CA TYR A 159 17.45 28.36 -15.94
C TYR A 159 17.78 29.79 -16.39
N LEU A 160 17.56 30.76 -15.49
CA LEU A 160 18.03 32.14 -15.64
C LEU A 160 18.96 32.51 -14.49
N GLU A 161 20.06 33.18 -14.82
CA GLU A 161 20.99 33.71 -13.83
C GLU A 161 21.66 35.01 -14.29
N ASN A 162 21.66 36.03 -13.43
CA ASN A 162 22.37 37.30 -13.63
C ASN A 162 22.04 38.01 -14.96
N ASN A 163 20.79 37.92 -15.43
CA ASN A 163 20.33 38.58 -16.66
C ASN A 163 19.72 39.97 -16.43
N GLY A 164 19.79 40.50 -15.20
CA GLY A 164 19.29 41.83 -14.88
C GLY A 164 17.76 41.91 -14.81
N ILE A 165 17.09 40.77 -14.65
CA ILE A 165 15.64 40.69 -14.53
C ILE A 165 15.24 41.12 -13.12
N THR A 166 14.31 42.07 -13.02
CA THR A 166 13.82 42.59 -11.74
C THR A 166 12.41 42.14 -11.38
N ALA A 167 11.64 41.58 -12.32
CA ALA A 167 10.30 41.07 -12.06
C ALA A 167 9.97 39.88 -12.96
N ILE A 168 9.15 38.96 -12.45
CA ILE A 168 8.61 37.83 -13.21
C ILE A 168 7.11 38.07 -13.45
N PRO A 169 6.62 38.02 -14.71
CA PRO A 169 5.19 38.04 -14.99
C PRO A 169 4.45 36.88 -14.30
N HIS A 170 3.24 37.15 -13.81
CA HIS A 170 2.46 36.17 -13.03
C HIS A 170 2.17 34.87 -13.78
N ASN A 171 1.97 34.92 -15.10
CA ASN A 171 1.72 33.76 -15.96
C ASN A 171 2.99 33.14 -16.59
N PHE A 172 4.17 33.56 -16.14
CA PHE A 172 5.43 33.11 -16.73
C PHE A 172 5.60 31.59 -16.63
N LEU A 173 5.87 30.96 -17.78
CA LEU A 173 5.94 29.51 -17.96
C LEU A 173 4.69 28.73 -17.57
N ASN A 174 3.56 29.37 -17.24
CA ASN A 174 2.37 28.65 -16.79
C ASN A 174 1.94 27.58 -17.81
N ASN A 175 1.36 26.47 -17.33
CA ASN A 175 1.02 25.26 -18.10
C ASN A 175 2.19 24.54 -18.78
N SER A 176 3.43 24.74 -18.35
CA SER A 176 4.57 23.94 -18.82
C SER A 176 4.59 22.59 -18.11
N VAL A 177 3.71 21.69 -18.54
CA VAL A 177 3.39 20.43 -17.83
C VAL A 177 4.55 19.45 -17.70
N GLN A 178 5.58 19.54 -18.55
CA GLN A 178 6.78 18.70 -18.49
C GLN A 178 7.93 19.33 -17.69
N LEU A 179 7.75 20.54 -17.14
CA LEU A 179 8.82 21.25 -16.43
C LEU A 179 9.16 20.52 -15.14
N GLN A 180 10.41 20.07 -15.01
CA GLN A 180 10.93 19.31 -13.88
C GLN A 180 11.80 20.19 -12.98
N SER A 181 12.65 21.03 -13.58
CA SER A 181 13.54 21.95 -12.87
C SER A 181 13.33 23.39 -13.32
N TYR A 182 13.06 24.27 -12.35
CA TYR A 182 12.84 25.69 -12.58
C TYR A 182 13.75 26.53 -11.69
N ALA A 183 14.68 27.24 -12.32
CA ALA A 183 15.67 28.07 -11.65
C ALA A 183 15.63 29.53 -12.13
N ILE A 184 15.46 30.46 -11.19
CA ILE A 184 15.63 31.90 -11.38
C ILE A 184 16.62 32.42 -10.35
N LYS A 185 17.77 32.89 -10.80
CA LYS A 185 18.79 33.51 -9.95
C LYS A 185 19.01 34.96 -10.37
N GLU A 186 18.08 35.81 -9.97
CA GLU A 186 18.00 37.19 -10.42
C GLU A 186 17.81 38.14 -9.24
N LYS A 187 18.01 39.44 -9.43
CA LYS A 187 17.73 40.42 -8.37
C LYS A 187 16.28 40.86 -8.43
N LEU A 188 15.36 39.92 -8.17
CA LEU A 188 13.93 40.15 -8.30
C LEU A 188 13.42 41.11 -7.21
N GLU A 189 12.84 42.22 -7.64
CA GLU A 189 12.11 43.19 -6.80
C GLU A 189 10.69 42.70 -6.49
N SER A 190 10.08 41.88 -7.35
CA SER A 190 8.78 41.23 -7.08
C SER A 190 8.61 39.93 -7.87
N PHE A 191 7.85 38.98 -7.31
CA PHE A 191 7.43 37.74 -7.96
C PHE A 191 6.22 37.16 -7.22
N THR A 192 5.49 36.25 -7.88
CA THR A 192 4.34 35.56 -7.30
C THR A 192 4.37 34.10 -7.71
N TYR A 193 4.31 33.22 -6.71
CA TYR A 193 4.13 31.78 -6.87
C TYR A 193 2.89 31.39 -6.06
N ASP A 194 1.82 30.99 -6.74
CA ASP A 194 0.52 30.69 -6.13
C ASP A 194 -0.30 29.67 -6.95
N ASP A 195 -1.52 29.43 -6.49
CA ASP A 195 -2.52 28.50 -7.03
C ASP A 195 -3.00 28.77 -8.46
N SER A 196 -2.56 29.86 -9.09
CA SER A 196 -2.87 30.17 -10.49
C SER A 196 -1.90 29.51 -11.47
N LEU A 197 -0.74 29.07 -10.98
CA LEU A 197 0.28 28.38 -11.76
C LEU A 197 -0.06 26.89 -11.84
N TYR A 198 0.39 26.22 -12.90
CA TYR A 198 0.20 24.78 -13.09
C TYR A 198 1.48 24.14 -13.61
N PHE A 199 2.25 23.56 -12.67
CA PHE A 199 3.52 22.88 -12.91
C PHE A 199 3.49 21.45 -12.34
N PRO A 200 2.70 20.55 -12.92
CA PRO A 200 2.43 19.22 -12.36
C PRO A 200 3.67 18.33 -12.23
N SER A 201 4.68 18.52 -13.07
CA SER A 201 5.92 17.70 -13.06
C SER A 201 7.09 18.35 -12.31
N LEU A 202 6.92 19.55 -11.76
CA LEU A 202 8.03 20.31 -11.19
C LEU A 202 8.47 19.67 -9.87
N ASN A 203 9.68 19.12 -9.87
CA ASN A 203 10.29 18.48 -8.71
C ASN A 203 11.33 19.36 -8.01
N LYS A 204 11.90 20.34 -8.72
CA LYS A 204 12.91 21.26 -8.21
C LYS A 204 12.60 22.73 -8.52
N LEU A 205 12.49 23.54 -7.47
CA LEU A 205 12.32 24.99 -7.55
C LEU A 205 13.52 25.69 -6.90
N LEU A 206 14.21 26.53 -7.67
CA LEU A 206 15.38 27.29 -7.22
C LEU A 206 15.14 28.78 -7.48
N VAL A 207 15.05 29.58 -6.42
CA VAL A 207 14.84 31.03 -6.54
C VAL A 207 15.90 31.76 -5.72
N HIS A 208 16.78 32.50 -6.39
CA HIS A 208 17.64 33.47 -5.73
C HIS A 208 17.09 34.87 -6.05
N SER A 209 16.87 35.68 -5.03
CA SER A 209 16.26 37.01 -5.15
C SER A 209 16.85 38.00 -4.13
N ASP A 210 16.92 39.27 -4.54
CA ASP A 210 17.23 40.40 -3.65
C ASP A 210 15.92 41.01 -3.12
N THR A 211 15.63 40.77 -1.85
CA THR A 211 14.42 41.16 -1.12
C THR A 211 14.55 42.53 -0.42
N SER A 212 15.49 43.39 -0.85
CA SER A 212 15.73 44.69 -0.21
C SER A 212 14.65 45.74 -0.44
N VAL A 213 13.80 45.58 -1.45
CA VAL A 213 12.75 46.54 -1.85
C VAL A 213 11.40 46.00 -1.39
N GLY A 214 10.86 46.52 -0.27
CA GLY A 214 9.69 45.93 0.39
C GLY A 214 8.38 45.96 -0.43
N LEU A 215 7.70 44.80 -0.47
CA LEU A 215 6.35 44.44 -0.98
C LEU A 215 6.15 44.31 -2.51
N PRO A 216 5.32 43.36 -3.03
CA PRO A 216 4.72 42.18 -2.38
C PRO A 216 5.32 40.87 -2.94
N TYR A 217 6.16 40.20 -2.16
CA TYR A 217 6.56 38.81 -2.44
C TYR A 217 5.44 37.88 -1.99
N LEU A 218 4.88 37.08 -2.90
CA LEU A 218 3.86 36.09 -2.56
C LEU A 218 4.40 34.70 -2.91
N PHE A 219 4.90 34.00 -1.90
CA PHE A 219 5.31 32.60 -1.97
C PHE A 219 4.25 31.74 -1.28
N ASN A 220 3.35 31.16 -2.07
CA ASN A 220 2.36 30.21 -1.60
C ASN A 220 2.42 28.94 -2.46
N LEU A 221 3.31 28.02 -2.08
CA LEU A 221 3.53 26.77 -2.80
C LEU A 221 2.52 25.73 -2.32
N THR A 222 1.62 25.31 -3.19
CA THR A 222 0.58 24.32 -2.83
C THR A 222 0.64 23.10 -3.74
N SER A 223 0.11 21.97 -3.26
CA SER A 223 -0.05 20.76 -4.08
C SER A 223 -0.92 20.96 -5.32
N LYS A 224 -1.72 22.03 -5.41
CA LYS A 224 -2.53 22.32 -6.60
C LYS A 224 -1.66 22.73 -7.78
N SER A 225 -0.66 23.58 -7.52
CA SER A 225 0.23 24.12 -8.55
C SER A 225 1.53 23.34 -8.68
N PHE A 226 1.99 22.73 -7.58
CA PHE A 226 3.29 22.06 -7.46
C PHE A 226 3.14 20.66 -6.81
N PRO A 227 2.33 19.75 -7.38
CA PRO A 227 2.05 18.46 -6.75
C PRO A 227 3.27 17.55 -6.62
N ALA A 228 4.28 17.68 -7.49
CA ALA A 228 5.48 16.83 -7.52
C ALA A 228 6.72 17.46 -6.86
N LEU A 229 6.58 18.60 -6.19
CA LEU A 229 7.72 19.40 -5.72
C LEU A 229 8.39 18.79 -4.48
N THR A 230 9.66 18.38 -4.63
CA THR A 230 10.43 17.66 -3.59
C THR A 230 11.72 18.37 -3.18
N ASP A 231 12.21 19.34 -3.97
CA ASP A 231 13.41 20.13 -3.69
C ASP A 231 13.10 21.63 -3.85
N ILE A 232 13.15 22.37 -2.74
CA ILE A 232 12.89 23.81 -2.69
C ILE A 232 14.16 24.49 -2.19
N GLU A 233 14.75 25.35 -3.01
CA GLU A 233 15.90 26.16 -2.62
C GLU A 233 15.61 27.65 -2.87
N LEU A 234 15.56 28.41 -1.78
CA LEU A 234 15.30 29.84 -1.75
C LEU A 234 16.51 30.55 -1.16
N VAL A 235 17.11 31.44 -1.95
CA VAL A 235 18.22 32.30 -1.51
C VAL A 235 17.77 33.74 -1.51
N LEU A 236 17.45 34.26 -0.33
CA LEU A 236 16.82 35.56 -0.16
C LEU A 236 17.81 36.54 0.46
N ILE A 237 18.37 37.42 -0.38
CA ILE A 237 19.38 38.40 0.03
C ILE A 237 18.63 39.71 0.30
N GLY A 238 18.74 40.35 1.46
CA GLY A 238 18.04 41.63 1.69
C GLY A 238 17.68 41.90 3.15
N TYR A 239 16.84 42.90 3.40
CA TYR A 239 16.40 43.25 4.76
C TYR A 239 14.95 42.88 5.05
N SER A 240 14.16 42.48 4.05
CA SER A 240 12.81 42.00 4.27
C SER A 240 12.77 40.50 4.52
N THR A 241 11.73 40.05 5.21
CA THR A 241 11.55 38.67 5.64
C THR A 241 10.25 38.14 5.03
N PRO A 242 10.22 37.79 3.73
CA PRO A 242 9.00 37.31 3.11
C PRO A 242 8.52 36.02 3.77
N VAL A 243 7.20 35.91 3.89
CA VAL A 243 6.55 34.71 4.41
C VAL A 243 6.39 33.72 3.27
N VAL A 244 6.99 32.55 3.42
CA VAL A 244 6.93 31.45 2.46
C VAL A 244 5.98 30.40 3.01
N HIS A 245 4.78 30.32 2.43
CA HIS A 245 3.81 29.28 2.76
C HIS A 245 4.08 28.05 1.88
N ILE A 246 4.27 26.90 2.53
CA ILE A 246 4.47 25.61 1.89
C ILE A 246 3.34 24.69 2.35
N ASN A 247 2.35 24.52 1.47
CA ASN A 247 1.16 23.70 1.68
C ASN A 247 1.11 22.53 0.70
N ILE A 248 2.11 21.66 0.81
CA ILE A 248 2.26 20.47 -0.04
C ILE A 248 2.02 19.25 0.85
N TRP A 249 0.92 18.52 0.62
CA TRP A 249 0.40 17.52 1.56
C TRP A 249 0.28 16.11 0.99
N ASN A 250 0.45 15.93 -0.32
CA ASN A 250 0.31 14.64 -1.01
C ASN A 250 1.61 14.21 -1.72
N LEU A 251 2.72 14.18 -0.97
CA LEU A 251 4.01 13.70 -1.49
C LEU A 251 4.26 12.25 -1.07
N ASP A 252 4.57 11.42 -2.06
CA ASP A 252 5.07 10.04 -1.87
C ASP A 252 6.58 9.99 -1.61
N GLN A 253 7.27 11.13 -1.74
CA GLN A 253 8.72 11.27 -1.63
C GLN A 253 9.13 12.21 -0.48
N ASP A 254 10.39 12.10 -0.07
CA ASP A 254 11.02 12.99 0.92
C ASP A 254 11.09 14.44 0.38
N LEU A 255 10.78 15.43 1.22
CA LEU A 255 10.85 16.85 0.90
C LEU A 255 12.11 17.49 1.50
N THR A 256 12.89 18.17 0.66
CA THR A 256 14.05 18.99 1.06
C THR A 256 13.73 20.46 0.91
N VAL A 257 13.98 21.25 1.96
CA VAL A 257 13.74 22.70 1.96
C VAL A 257 14.98 23.43 2.43
N HIS A 258 15.55 24.25 1.54
CA HIS A 258 16.61 25.20 1.82
C HIS A 258 16.04 26.62 1.68
N CYS A 259 16.10 27.41 2.75
CA CYS A 259 15.73 28.82 2.72
C CYS A 259 16.73 29.63 3.54
N PHE A 260 17.72 30.22 2.88
CA PHE A 260 18.76 30.97 3.57
C PHE A 260 19.01 32.35 2.95
N GLY A 261 19.40 33.29 3.81
CA GLY A 261 19.80 34.64 3.48
C GLY A 261 21.28 34.86 3.76
N TYR A 262 21.86 35.87 3.12
CA TYR A 262 23.26 36.25 3.34
C TYR A 262 23.41 36.97 4.69
N ARG A 263 23.61 36.19 5.78
CA ARG A 263 23.90 36.67 7.15
C ARG A 263 22.76 37.44 7.85
N SER A 264 21.52 37.17 7.49
CA SER A 264 20.36 37.83 8.07
C SER A 264 19.15 36.89 8.14
N ASN A 265 18.23 37.18 9.06
CA ASN A 265 17.07 36.35 9.39
C ASN A 265 15.96 36.53 8.34
N ASN A 266 16.15 36.00 7.12
CA ASN A 266 15.40 36.41 5.92
C ASN A 266 14.27 35.48 5.49
N CYS A 267 14.12 34.32 6.11
CA CYS A 267 13.10 33.34 5.72
C CYS A 267 12.06 33.17 6.83
N ASP A 268 10.79 33.55 6.61
CA ASP A 268 9.70 33.10 7.48
C ASP A 268 8.98 31.92 6.83
N LEU A 269 9.36 30.69 7.18
CA LEU A 269 8.79 29.46 6.63
C LEU A 269 7.52 29.05 7.38
N ARG A 270 6.43 28.81 6.65
CA ARG A 270 5.16 28.34 7.22
C ARG A 270 4.68 27.07 6.51
N PHE A 271 4.58 25.99 7.27
CA PHE A 271 4.14 24.68 6.77
C PHE A 271 2.74 24.35 7.27
N SER A 272 1.91 23.79 6.39
CA SER A 272 0.65 23.16 6.78
C SER A 272 0.85 21.69 7.22
N SER A 273 1.74 20.97 6.53
CA SER A 273 2.03 19.55 6.77
C SER A 273 3.52 19.24 6.59
N PRO A 274 4.36 19.47 7.61
CA PRO A 274 5.80 19.24 7.53
C PRO A 274 6.24 17.77 7.70
N ASN A 275 5.30 16.83 7.70
CA ASN A 275 5.50 15.42 8.05
C ASN A 275 6.47 14.65 7.12
N ARG A 276 6.68 15.12 5.89
CA ARG A 276 7.60 14.53 4.89
C ARG A 276 8.94 15.24 4.77
N ILE A 277 9.19 16.31 5.53
CA ILE A 277 10.45 17.05 5.45
C ILE A 277 11.56 16.22 6.09
N THR A 278 12.61 15.93 5.32
CA THR A 278 13.78 15.17 5.81
C THR A 278 15.01 16.02 5.99
N THR A 279 15.16 17.07 5.19
CA THR A 279 16.23 18.06 5.29
C THR A 279 15.64 19.46 5.32
N LEU A 280 16.03 20.22 6.34
CA LEU A 280 15.63 21.60 6.52
C LEU A 280 16.87 22.47 6.79
N ILE A 281 17.16 23.38 5.89
CA ILE A 281 18.21 24.39 6.04
C ILE A 281 17.53 25.75 6.06
N LEU A 282 17.65 26.50 7.15
CA LEU A 282 17.06 27.83 7.23
C LEU A 282 17.91 28.87 7.97
N THR A 283 17.78 30.13 7.53
CA THR A 283 18.18 31.33 8.29
C THR A 283 16.93 32.21 8.47
N GLY A 284 16.18 32.00 9.54
CA GLY A 284 14.76 32.36 9.53
C GLY A 284 13.94 32.19 10.80
N THR A 285 12.64 32.35 10.64
CA THR A 285 11.63 31.80 11.53
C THR A 285 10.93 30.62 10.86
N ILE A 286 10.39 29.71 11.66
CA ILE A 286 9.65 28.55 11.17
C ILE A 286 8.38 28.32 12.00
N THR A 287 7.28 28.01 11.31
CA THR A 287 6.02 27.59 11.91
C THR A 287 5.48 26.36 11.17
N PRO A 288 5.03 25.29 11.85
CA PRO A 288 5.04 25.10 13.30
C PRO A 288 6.47 24.92 13.86
N ILE A 289 6.61 25.02 15.19
CA ILE A 289 7.89 24.78 15.86
C ILE A 289 8.37 23.33 15.64
N ILE A 290 9.69 23.14 15.63
CA ILE A 290 10.30 21.84 15.36
C ILE A 290 10.08 20.91 16.56
N THR A 291 9.29 19.86 16.34
CA THR A 291 8.95 18.82 17.32
C THR A 291 8.81 17.49 16.62
N LYS A 292 8.87 16.37 17.37
CA LYS A 292 8.66 15.03 16.79
C LYS A 292 7.26 14.84 16.20
N GLU A 293 6.27 15.56 16.71
CA GLU A 293 4.88 15.48 16.28
C GLU A 293 4.68 16.14 14.92
N PHE A 294 5.28 17.32 14.69
CA PHE A 294 5.16 18.04 13.42
C PHE A 294 6.17 17.57 12.37
N TYR A 295 7.39 17.21 12.79
CA TYR A 295 8.50 16.85 11.90
C TYR A 295 9.00 15.40 12.13
N PRO A 296 8.14 14.37 12.07
CA PRO A 296 8.52 12.99 12.38
C PRO A 296 9.62 12.42 11.47
N SER A 297 9.72 12.91 10.23
CA SER A 297 10.67 12.41 9.23
C SER A 297 11.99 13.17 9.17
N LEU A 298 12.16 14.24 9.96
CA LEU A 298 13.31 15.13 9.87
C LEU A 298 14.60 14.42 10.31
N LYS A 299 15.60 14.42 9.41
CA LYS A 299 16.92 13.78 9.59
C LYS A 299 18.02 14.83 9.79
N SER A 300 17.94 15.93 9.04
CA SER A 300 18.97 16.97 9.02
C SER A 300 18.35 18.35 9.23
N LEU A 301 18.80 19.05 10.26
CA LEU A 301 18.46 20.45 10.52
C LEU A 301 19.71 21.32 10.50
N SER A 302 19.69 22.37 9.69
CA SER A 302 20.61 23.50 9.80
C SER A 302 19.80 24.77 10.03
N TYR A 303 19.89 25.35 11.23
CA TYR A 303 19.14 26.53 11.64
C TYR A 303 20.13 27.62 12.11
N THR A 304 20.87 28.18 11.16
CA THR A 304 21.99 29.09 11.41
C THR A 304 21.59 30.55 11.27
N ASP A 305 22.39 31.48 11.81
CA ASP A 305 22.25 32.93 11.56
C ASP A 305 20.84 33.51 11.85
N SER A 306 20.10 32.89 12.77
CA SER A 306 18.66 33.12 12.97
C SER A 306 18.33 33.84 14.29
N ASN A 307 19.36 34.32 15.00
CA ASN A 307 19.23 34.96 16.31
C ASN A 307 18.48 34.11 17.35
N LEU A 308 18.56 32.77 17.26
CA LEU A 308 17.92 31.89 18.23
C LEU A 308 18.54 32.12 19.62
N THR A 309 17.71 32.46 20.60
CA THR A 309 18.13 32.62 22.00
C THR A 309 17.95 31.35 22.82
N GLN A 310 17.09 30.45 22.34
CA GLN A 310 16.78 29.16 22.96
C GLN A 310 17.07 28.02 21.99
N PHE A 311 17.40 26.86 22.55
CA PHE A 311 17.56 25.63 21.78
C PHE A 311 16.19 25.23 21.17
N PRO A 312 16.08 24.95 19.86
CA PRO A 312 14.80 24.90 19.15
C PRO A 312 14.00 23.60 19.34
N PHE A 313 14.38 22.74 20.29
CA PHE A 313 13.78 21.42 20.48
C PHE A 313 13.21 21.27 21.89
N ALA A 314 11.91 21.00 21.97
CA ALA A 314 11.26 20.47 23.17
C ALA A 314 11.18 18.93 23.15
N SER A 315 11.09 18.36 21.94
CA SER A 315 11.15 16.93 21.65
C SER A 315 11.89 16.75 20.32
N TYR A 316 12.72 15.71 20.20
CA TYR A 316 13.49 15.49 18.98
C TYR A 316 12.77 14.56 18.01
N PRO A 317 12.78 14.85 16.69
CA PRO A 317 12.44 13.88 15.65
C PRO A 317 13.22 12.57 15.78
N LEU A 318 12.57 11.44 15.49
CA LEU A 318 13.12 10.10 15.76
C LEU A 318 14.35 9.77 14.90
N ASN A 319 14.40 10.29 13.67
CA ASN A 319 15.41 9.96 12.67
C ASN A 319 16.52 11.01 12.56
N MET A 320 16.63 11.93 13.53
CA MET A 320 17.60 13.02 13.50
C MET A 320 19.04 12.51 13.57
N THR A 321 19.85 12.88 12.58
CA THR A 321 21.29 12.54 12.45
C THR A 321 22.21 13.76 12.47
N PHE A 322 21.71 14.95 12.09
CA PHE A 322 22.53 16.16 11.97
C PHE A 322 21.78 17.39 12.51
N ILE A 323 22.43 18.13 13.42
CA ILE A 323 21.92 19.41 13.95
C ILE A 323 23.02 20.46 13.84
N ASP A 324 22.77 21.53 13.10
CA ASP A 324 23.63 22.70 13.01
C ASP A 324 22.87 23.96 13.45
N LEU A 325 23.32 24.56 14.57
CA LEU A 325 22.77 25.78 15.15
C LEU A 325 23.84 26.89 15.18
N THR A 326 24.76 26.87 14.23
CA THR A 326 25.88 27.80 14.15
C THR A 326 25.41 29.27 14.07
N ASN A 327 26.15 30.16 14.72
CA ASN A 327 25.96 31.61 14.68
C ASN A 327 24.57 32.07 15.18
N ASN A 328 24.22 31.64 16.39
CA ASN A 328 23.00 32.03 17.10
C ASN A 328 23.36 32.67 18.47
N GLN A 329 22.36 32.83 19.35
CA GLN A 329 22.50 33.42 20.69
C GLN A 329 22.15 32.41 21.78
N ILE A 330 22.30 31.11 21.50
CA ILE A 330 21.92 30.02 22.42
C ILE A 330 22.91 29.99 23.58
N SER A 331 22.41 30.08 24.82
CA SER A 331 23.24 30.11 26.04
C SER A 331 23.18 28.81 26.85
N THR A 332 22.12 28.03 26.68
CA THR A 332 21.85 26.79 27.41
C THR A 332 21.18 25.78 26.49
N ILE A 333 21.36 24.50 26.81
CA ILE A 333 20.70 23.37 26.13
C ILE A 333 19.81 22.68 27.16
N PRO A 334 18.54 22.39 26.84
CA PRO A 334 17.65 21.70 27.76
C PRO A 334 18.15 20.28 28.04
N ASN A 335 17.94 19.79 29.26
CA ASN A 335 18.35 18.45 29.67
C ASN A 335 17.39 17.37 29.16
N VAL A 336 17.27 17.28 27.83
CA VAL A 336 16.49 16.25 27.13
C VAL A 336 17.49 15.34 26.42
N PRO A 337 17.42 14.00 26.59
CA PRO A 337 18.34 13.08 25.93
C PRO A 337 18.32 13.25 24.41
N MET A 338 19.52 13.37 23.82
CA MET A 338 19.71 13.51 22.38
C MET A 338 19.26 12.24 21.63
N PRO A 339 18.84 12.36 20.36
CA PRO A 339 18.42 11.24 19.54
C PRO A 339 19.49 10.14 19.47
N LYS A 340 19.06 8.87 19.48
CA LYS A 340 19.97 7.72 19.44
C LYS A 340 20.95 7.76 18.24
N GLY A 341 20.45 8.24 17.10
CA GLY A 341 21.15 8.32 15.82
C GLY A 341 21.85 9.65 15.52
N LEU A 342 21.82 10.64 16.42
CA LEU A 342 22.49 11.92 16.17
C LEU A 342 24.00 11.71 16.01
N GLU A 343 24.56 12.09 14.85
CA GLU A 343 25.97 11.90 14.50
C GLU A 343 26.79 13.18 14.69
N GLU A 344 26.19 14.34 14.48
CA GLU A 344 26.90 15.62 14.54
C GLU A 344 26.02 16.72 15.13
N LEU A 345 26.60 17.46 16.08
CA LEU A 345 26.01 18.63 16.72
C LEU A 345 26.95 19.82 16.61
N ARG A 346 26.52 20.85 15.87
CA ARG A 346 27.26 22.11 15.73
C ARG A 346 26.56 23.25 16.48
N LEU A 347 27.31 23.85 17.39
CA LEU A 347 26.90 24.97 18.24
C LEU A 347 27.95 26.09 18.19
N LYS A 348 28.71 26.15 17.08
CA LYS A 348 29.72 27.18 16.85
C LYS A 348 29.12 28.58 16.93
N LYS A 349 29.87 29.56 17.44
CA LYS A 349 29.46 30.98 17.53
C LYS A 349 28.10 31.15 18.23
N ASN A 350 28.02 30.68 19.47
CA ASN A 350 26.86 30.86 20.35
C ASN A 350 27.30 31.50 21.67
N LEU A 351 26.42 31.50 22.67
CA LEU A 351 26.66 32.05 24.01
C LEU A 351 26.71 30.94 25.07
N LEU A 352 27.06 29.71 24.67
CA LEU A 352 27.04 28.55 25.54
C LEU A 352 27.95 28.77 26.75
N SER A 353 27.44 28.47 27.95
CA SER A 353 28.19 28.59 29.21
C SER A 353 28.59 27.24 29.80
N SER A 354 27.79 26.19 29.55
CA SER A 354 27.99 24.83 30.06
C SER A 354 27.36 23.81 29.12
N PHE A 355 27.77 22.55 29.24
CA PHE A 355 27.24 21.44 28.44
C PHE A 355 27.31 20.14 29.25
N ASP A 356 26.17 19.48 29.46
CA ASP A 356 26.08 18.27 30.26
C ASP A 356 26.12 17.02 29.35
N ILE A 357 27.33 16.65 28.93
CA ILE A 357 27.53 15.54 27.99
C ILE A 357 27.02 14.20 28.53
N ASP A 358 27.16 13.96 29.84
CA ASP A 358 26.82 12.69 30.46
C ASP A 358 25.32 12.43 30.39
N ASN A 359 24.50 13.44 30.71
CA ASN A 359 23.04 13.31 30.66
C ASN A 359 22.49 13.38 29.22
N LEU A 360 23.00 14.29 28.40
CA LEU A 360 22.49 14.52 27.04
C LEU A 360 22.72 13.31 26.12
N PHE A 361 23.80 12.54 26.29
CA PHE A 361 24.14 11.44 25.38
C PHE A 361 24.02 10.05 26.01
N THR A 362 23.31 9.92 27.13
CA THR A 362 23.01 8.62 27.78
C THR A 362 22.47 7.56 26.81
N MET A 363 21.58 7.98 25.90
CA MET A 363 20.91 7.11 24.92
C MET A 363 21.54 7.14 23.52
N ASN A 364 22.45 8.08 23.26
CA ASN A 364 23.07 8.25 21.96
C ASN A 364 24.21 7.25 21.74
N GLN A 365 24.25 6.66 20.55
CA GLN A 365 25.26 5.66 20.18
C GLN A 365 26.04 6.03 18.92
N ALA A 366 25.70 7.15 18.28
CA ALA A 366 26.16 7.49 16.94
C ALA A 366 26.96 8.81 16.87
N LEU A 367 27.00 9.62 17.94
CA LEU A 367 27.62 10.94 17.92
C LEU A 367 29.13 10.82 17.65
N LYS A 368 29.57 11.48 16.58
CA LYS A 368 30.96 11.55 16.12
C LYS A 368 31.57 12.92 16.33
N VAL A 369 30.80 14.01 16.19
CA VAL A 369 31.34 15.37 16.14
C VAL A 369 30.56 16.34 17.03
N LEU A 370 31.30 17.09 17.84
CA LEU A 370 30.85 18.22 18.67
C LEU A 370 31.64 19.48 18.30
N GLN A 371 30.93 20.53 17.86
CA GLN A 371 31.56 21.78 17.48
C GLN A 371 31.07 22.95 18.36
N PHE A 372 31.95 23.45 19.23
CA PHE A 372 31.69 24.53 20.19
C PHE A 372 32.59 25.76 19.97
N ASP A 373 33.25 25.86 18.81
CA ASP A 373 34.13 26.99 18.52
C ASP A 373 33.45 28.34 18.76
N GLU A 374 34.24 29.33 19.19
CA GLU A 374 33.79 30.72 19.32
C GLU A 374 32.60 30.88 20.29
N ASN A 375 32.51 30.07 21.34
CA ASN A 375 31.63 30.27 22.48
C ASN A 375 32.43 30.94 23.64
N PRO A 376 32.35 32.27 23.80
CA PRO A 376 33.26 33.01 24.69
C PRO A 376 33.00 32.76 26.18
N SER A 377 31.84 32.20 26.55
CA SER A 377 31.49 31.87 27.94
C SER A 377 31.67 30.39 28.27
N PHE A 378 32.04 29.54 27.31
CA PHE A 378 32.15 28.10 27.52
C PHE A 378 33.52 27.73 28.09
N ALA A 379 33.62 27.59 29.41
CA ALA A 379 34.88 27.31 30.11
C ALA A 379 35.08 25.82 30.48
N GLY A 380 34.17 24.94 30.07
CA GLY A 380 34.20 23.52 30.44
C GLY A 380 33.56 23.25 31.82
N PRO A 381 33.99 22.21 32.56
CA PRO A 381 35.14 21.35 32.27
C PRO A 381 34.92 20.42 31.07
N ILE A 382 35.99 20.06 30.37
CA ILE A 382 35.99 18.97 29.40
C ILE A 382 36.47 17.72 30.13
N THR A 383 35.57 16.77 30.36
CA THR A 383 35.84 15.50 31.07
C THR A 383 36.11 14.35 30.11
N ASP A 384 36.52 13.18 30.63
CA ASP A 384 36.72 11.97 29.84
C ASP A 384 35.50 11.52 29.02
N ALA A 385 34.29 11.97 29.40
CA ALA A 385 33.07 11.69 28.66
C ALA A 385 33.10 12.26 27.23
N TYR A 386 33.87 13.33 26.99
CA TYR A 386 34.05 13.91 25.65
C TYR A 386 34.93 13.06 24.74
N CYS A 387 35.78 12.21 25.30
CA CYS A 387 36.78 11.46 24.55
C CYS A 387 36.17 10.53 23.49
N SER A 388 34.88 10.17 23.60
CA SER A 388 34.18 9.38 22.58
C SER A 388 33.77 10.16 21.33
N HIS A 389 34.03 11.47 21.26
CA HIS A 389 33.61 12.34 20.18
C HIS A 389 34.76 13.21 19.68
N GLY A 390 34.76 13.54 18.38
CA GLY A 390 35.59 14.60 17.84
C GLY A 390 35.11 15.94 18.38
N LEU A 391 36.03 16.77 18.87
CA LEU A 391 35.73 18.00 19.58
C LEU A 391 36.40 19.21 18.91
N SER A 392 35.66 20.30 18.79
CA SER A 392 36.18 21.59 18.35
C SER A 392 35.81 22.67 19.37
N ILE A 393 36.81 23.31 19.96
CA ILE A 393 36.68 24.31 21.03
C ILE A 393 37.59 25.53 20.77
N LEU A 394 37.87 25.84 19.50
CA LEU A 394 38.72 26.97 19.14
C LEU A 394 38.12 28.27 19.69
N ASN A 395 38.97 29.15 20.23
CA ASN A 395 38.58 30.45 20.77
C ASN A 395 37.50 30.35 21.88
N THR A 396 37.63 29.38 22.77
CA THR A 396 36.84 29.24 24.01
C THR A 396 37.75 29.44 25.23
N PRO A 397 37.23 29.83 26.40
CA PRO A 397 38.01 29.96 27.64
C PRO A 397 38.27 28.61 28.35
N VAL A 398 38.11 27.47 27.67
CA VAL A 398 38.41 26.14 28.23
C VAL A 398 39.88 26.07 28.65
N PRO A 399 40.19 25.78 29.94
CA PRO A 399 41.56 25.84 30.44
C PRO A 399 42.40 24.59 30.12
N ASP A 400 41.76 23.43 30.00
CA ASP A 400 42.44 22.14 29.76
C ASP A 400 41.47 21.11 29.14
N ILE A 401 42.03 20.03 28.58
CA ILE A 401 41.32 18.89 28.00
C ILE A 401 41.95 17.57 28.44
N PRO A 402 41.20 16.45 28.43
CA PRO A 402 41.74 15.14 28.79
C PRO A 402 42.84 14.62 27.86
N ASP A 403 43.69 13.76 28.40
CA ASP A 403 44.83 13.13 27.71
C ASP A 403 44.44 12.39 26.43
N CYS A 404 43.22 11.85 26.37
CA CYS A 404 42.69 11.21 25.17
C CYS A 404 42.79 12.13 23.94
N PHE A 405 42.58 13.44 24.07
CA PHE A 405 42.70 14.38 22.95
C PHE A 405 44.15 14.70 22.64
N TRP A 406 45.00 14.82 23.66
CA TRP A 406 46.44 15.04 23.49
C TRP A 406 47.11 13.87 22.76
N CYS A 407 46.69 12.63 23.03
CA CYS A 407 47.15 11.42 22.34
C CYS A 407 46.89 11.43 20.82
N TYR A 408 45.87 12.15 20.35
CA TYR A 408 45.49 12.26 18.93
C TYR A 408 45.70 13.68 18.36
N PHE A 409 46.39 14.58 19.06
CA PHE A 409 46.56 15.99 18.67
C PHE A 409 47.22 16.17 17.28
N ASN A 410 48.16 15.29 16.94
CA ASN A 410 48.92 15.32 15.68
C ASN A 410 48.18 14.67 14.49
N GLU A 411 46.95 14.19 14.67
CA GLU A 411 46.16 13.69 13.55
C GLU A 411 45.77 14.82 12.59
N THR A 412 45.79 14.52 11.29
CA THR A 412 45.51 15.49 10.22
C THR A 412 44.38 15.01 9.30
N GLY A 413 43.81 15.94 8.53
CA GLY A 413 42.74 15.65 7.58
C GLY A 413 41.48 15.11 8.25
N PRO A 414 40.76 14.15 7.63
CA PRO A 414 39.47 13.65 8.13
C PRO A 414 39.58 12.82 9.42
N LEU A 415 40.79 12.52 9.88
CA LEU A 415 41.03 11.80 11.13
C LEU A 415 41.16 12.73 12.33
N LYS A 416 41.32 14.04 12.14
CA LYS A 416 41.56 14.97 13.26
C LYS A 416 40.41 14.93 14.28
N ARG A 417 40.75 14.63 15.55
CA ARG A 417 39.78 14.47 16.65
C ARG A 417 39.62 15.70 17.53
N ILE A 418 40.59 16.61 17.54
CA ILE A 418 40.56 17.80 18.38
C ILE A 418 40.99 19.03 17.58
N TYR A 419 40.20 20.09 17.69
CA TYR A 419 40.57 21.44 17.27
C TYR A 419 40.51 22.34 18.51
N THR A 420 41.66 22.81 18.95
CA THR A 420 41.80 23.59 20.19
C THR A 420 42.84 24.70 20.03
N SER A 421 42.64 25.79 20.77
CA SER A 421 43.62 26.88 20.92
C SER A 421 44.52 26.67 22.14
N ILE A 422 44.29 25.61 22.94
CA ILE A 422 45.09 25.28 24.12
C ILE A 422 46.48 24.83 23.66
N PRO A 423 47.57 25.39 24.21
CA PRO A 423 48.94 24.97 23.88
C PRO A 423 49.17 23.50 24.23
N PHE A 424 49.85 22.77 23.34
CA PHE A 424 50.21 21.37 23.60
C PHE A 424 51.10 21.26 24.85
N PRO A 425 50.76 20.41 25.83
CA PRO A 425 51.56 20.26 27.05
C PRO A 425 52.92 19.61 26.72
N TYR A 426 54.01 20.15 27.28
CA TYR A 426 55.35 19.57 27.11
C TYR A 426 56.07 19.43 28.46
N PRO A 427 56.63 18.25 28.79
CA PRO A 427 56.58 16.98 28.05
C PRO A 427 55.25 16.24 28.27
N PHE A 428 54.68 15.66 27.19
CA PHE A 428 53.49 14.81 27.26
C PHE A 428 53.81 13.39 26.78
N VAL A 429 53.36 12.39 27.54
CA VAL A 429 53.47 10.97 27.19
C VAL A 429 52.08 10.37 27.28
N CYS A 430 51.59 9.80 26.18
CA CYS A 430 50.31 9.12 26.15
C CYS A 430 50.43 7.74 26.81
N ASP A 431 49.83 7.56 27.99
CA ASP A 431 49.96 6.40 28.86
C ASP A 431 48.81 5.39 28.70
N GLY A 432 48.58 4.89 27.48
CA GLY A 432 47.76 3.68 27.24
C GLY A 432 46.25 3.78 27.51
N ASN A 433 45.78 4.75 28.29
CA ASN A 433 44.37 4.91 28.65
C ASN A 433 43.62 5.71 27.57
N ASN A 434 42.35 5.36 27.33
CA ASN A 434 41.46 6.06 26.38
C ASN A 434 42.01 6.17 24.93
N LEU A 435 42.62 5.08 24.43
CA LEU A 435 43.17 4.95 23.08
C LEU A 435 42.21 4.29 22.08
N GLY A 436 40.96 4.70 22.05
CA GLY A 436 39.90 3.92 21.40
C GLY A 436 39.35 4.45 20.09
N TRP A 437 40.05 5.36 19.41
CA TRP A 437 39.65 5.83 18.07
C TRP A 437 40.10 4.90 16.94
N GLY A 438 41.12 4.06 17.20
CA GLY A 438 41.64 3.08 16.25
C GLY A 438 42.30 3.69 15.01
N THR A 439 42.68 2.81 14.08
CA THR A 439 43.29 3.17 12.78
C THR A 439 42.41 2.65 11.64
N LEU A 440 41.84 3.56 10.86
CA LEU A 440 40.99 3.19 9.71
C LEU A 440 41.77 2.55 8.56
N ILE A 441 43.10 2.65 8.58
CA ILE A 441 44.00 2.15 7.55
C ILE A 441 44.51 0.76 7.96
N PHE A 442 44.33 -0.21 7.06
CA PHE A 442 44.82 -1.58 7.26
C PHE A 442 46.35 -1.56 7.24
N THR A 443 46.98 -1.98 8.33
CA THR A 443 48.45 -1.97 8.48
C THR A 443 49.12 -3.17 7.82
N GLY A 444 48.33 -4.06 7.20
CA GLY A 444 48.77 -5.36 6.67
C GLY A 444 48.59 -6.51 7.65
N ALA A 445 48.56 -6.25 8.97
CA ALA A 445 48.36 -7.26 10.01
C ALA A 445 47.02 -7.10 10.74
N TYR A 446 46.54 -5.86 10.91
CA TYR A 446 45.29 -5.57 11.60
C TYR A 446 44.66 -4.26 11.13
N ARG A 447 43.39 -4.06 11.52
CA ARG A 447 42.66 -2.79 11.46
C ARG A 447 41.79 -2.66 12.71
N PHE A 448 41.74 -1.45 13.26
CA PHE A 448 40.90 -1.11 14.40
C PHE A 448 39.88 -0.07 13.96
N ALA A 449 38.60 -0.40 14.05
CA ALA A 449 37.52 0.54 13.80
C ALA A 449 36.76 0.79 15.11
N ALA A 450 36.76 2.05 15.57
CA ALA A 450 35.97 2.41 16.74
C ALA A 450 34.48 2.21 16.44
N ILE A 451 33.81 1.35 17.23
CA ILE A 451 32.34 1.25 17.24
C ILE A 451 31.80 2.31 18.20
N LYS A 452 32.37 2.35 19.41
CA LYS A 452 32.17 3.41 20.40
C LYS A 452 33.55 3.82 20.89
N PRO A 453 34.09 4.98 20.50
CA PRO A 453 35.48 5.30 20.83
C PRO A 453 35.73 5.25 22.33
N ASN A 454 36.90 4.71 22.71
CA ASN A 454 37.34 4.42 24.08
C ASN A 454 36.50 3.41 24.87
N LYS A 455 35.51 2.76 24.24
CA LYS A 455 34.63 1.77 24.88
C LYS A 455 34.57 0.45 24.12
N ILE A 456 34.31 0.51 22.81
CA ILE A 456 34.12 -0.66 21.95
C ILE A 456 34.86 -0.42 20.63
N ILE A 457 35.77 -1.32 20.29
CA ILE A 457 36.56 -1.26 19.07
C ILE A 457 36.39 -2.59 18.33
N ALA A 458 36.00 -2.51 17.06
CA ALA A 458 36.07 -3.64 16.15
C ALA A 458 37.52 -3.86 15.74
N VAL A 459 37.98 -5.11 15.87
CA VAL A 459 39.30 -5.53 15.41
C VAL A 459 39.12 -6.43 14.20
N THR A 460 39.85 -6.15 13.14
CA THR A 460 40.00 -7.04 11.99
C THR A 460 41.45 -7.46 11.92
N LEU A 461 41.72 -8.76 11.93
CA LEU A 461 43.07 -9.32 11.82
C LEU A 461 43.26 -9.87 10.40
N ALA A 462 44.47 -9.74 9.85
CA ALA A 462 44.82 -10.28 8.54
C ALA A 462 44.87 -11.82 8.54
N ALA A 463 45.28 -12.41 9.66
CA ALA A 463 45.31 -13.84 9.91
C ALA A 463 44.76 -14.13 11.31
N ARG A 464 44.04 -15.26 11.46
CA ARG A 464 43.43 -15.67 12.74
C ARG A 464 44.47 -16.39 13.61
N PRO A 465 44.82 -15.86 14.79
CA PRO A 465 45.77 -16.52 15.68
C PRO A 465 45.06 -17.57 16.56
N PHE A 466 45.34 -18.85 16.28
CA PHE A 466 44.84 -19.99 17.07
C PHE A 466 45.67 -20.29 18.33
N VAL A 467 46.82 -19.64 18.46
CA VAL A 467 47.66 -19.64 19.66
C VAL A 467 47.88 -18.21 20.12
N PRO A 468 48.07 -17.96 21.44
CA PRO A 468 48.35 -16.62 21.95
C PRO A 468 49.50 -15.96 21.19
N THR A 469 49.17 -14.97 20.36
CA THR A 469 50.14 -14.31 19.47
C THR A 469 50.33 -12.85 19.91
N PRO A 470 51.49 -12.48 20.47
CA PRO A 470 51.77 -11.10 20.86
C PRO A 470 51.94 -10.21 19.61
N ALA A 471 51.45 -8.98 19.67
CA ALA A 471 51.54 -7.99 18.61
C ALA A 471 51.51 -6.56 19.17
N THR A 472 52.45 -5.74 18.70
CA THR A 472 52.47 -4.29 18.95
C THR A 472 51.46 -3.58 18.06
N VAL A 473 50.44 -2.99 18.66
CA VAL A 473 49.39 -2.24 17.97
C VAL A 473 49.70 -0.75 18.01
N LYS A 474 49.66 -0.09 16.85
CA LYS A 474 49.65 1.36 16.69
C LYS A 474 48.21 1.83 16.62
N TRP A 475 47.86 2.80 17.46
CA TRP A 475 46.49 3.32 17.53
C TRP A 475 46.17 4.38 16.48
N SER A 476 47.16 4.89 15.76
CA SER A 476 47.00 5.81 14.63
C SER A 476 48.19 5.69 13.65
N THR A 477 48.11 6.36 12.51
CA THR A 477 49.10 6.28 11.43
C THR A 477 50.16 7.38 11.43
N PHE A 478 50.03 8.42 12.27
CA PHE A 478 51.02 9.49 12.34
C PHE A 478 52.32 9.03 13.04
N ALA A 479 53.42 9.71 12.76
CA ALA A 479 54.71 9.42 13.37
C ALA A 479 54.69 9.71 14.88
N GLY A 480 55.02 8.70 15.70
CA GLY A 480 54.95 8.82 17.17
C GLY A 480 53.57 8.53 17.77
N ALA A 481 52.64 7.95 17.00
CA ALA A 481 51.36 7.49 17.52
C ALA A 481 51.53 6.50 18.68
N PRO A 482 50.62 6.51 19.68
CA PRO A 482 50.71 5.64 20.84
C PRO A 482 50.64 4.16 20.44
N GLN A 483 51.34 3.32 21.20
CA GLN A 483 51.49 1.88 20.94
C GLN A 483 51.12 1.07 22.17
N THR A 484 50.51 -0.10 21.96
CA THR A 484 50.15 -1.03 23.04
C THR A 484 50.40 -2.47 22.60
N GLU A 485 50.93 -3.29 23.50
CA GLU A 485 51.11 -4.72 23.27
C GLU A 485 49.80 -5.48 23.53
N PHE A 486 49.34 -6.23 22.54
CA PHE A 486 48.19 -7.12 22.66
C PHE A 486 48.63 -8.56 22.45
N THR A 487 47.93 -9.51 23.08
CA THR A 487 48.01 -10.92 22.73
C THR A 487 46.67 -11.36 22.17
N PHE A 488 46.64 -11.75 20.90
CA PHE A 488 45.41 -12.18 20.23
C PHE A 488 45.24 -13.70 20.34
N LEU A 489 44.02 -14.15 20.64
CA LEU A 489 43.59 -15.55 20.65
C LEU A 489 42.11 -15.62 20.27
N GLU A 490 41.77 -16.30 19.17
CA GLU A 490 40.37 -16.56 18.82
C GLU A 490 39.92 -17.90 19.44
N THR A 491 38.93 -17.87 20.33
CA THR A 491 38.32 -19.08 20.90
C THR A 491 36.98 -19.31 20.19
N GLY A 492 36.74 -20.48 19.62
CA GLY A 492 35.50 -20.79 18.88
C GLY A 492 34.18 -20.65 19.69
N SER A 493 33.05 -20.86 19.01
CA SER A 493 31.70 -20.59 19.55
C SER A 493 31.09 -21.75 20.33
N ASP A 494 30.35 -21.45 21.40
CA ASP A 494 29.52 -22.44 22.10
C ASP A 494 28.18 -22.60 21.39
N ILE A 495 27.74 -23.84 21.17
CA ILE A 495 26.45 -24.19 20.59
C ILE A 495 25.67 -25.10 21.53
N SER A 496 24.35 -25.10 21.38
CA SER A 496 23.42 -25.95 22.12
C SER A 496 22.71 -26.90 21.18
N ILE A 497 22.71 -28.19 21.51
CA ILE A 497 22.04 -29.25 20.77
C ILE A 497 21.00 -29.87 21.69
N THR A 498 19.72 -29.75 21.32
CA THR A 498 18.60 -30.31 22.07
C THR A 498 18.19 -31.66 21.50
N GLY A 499 17.88 -32.63 22.37
CA GLY A 499 17.49 -33.97 21.96
C GLY A 499 17.04 -34.82 23.13
N ASN A 500 17.10 -36.15 23.00
CA ASN A 500 17.05 -37.07 24.13
C ASN A 500 18.35 -37.89 24.10
N PHE A 501 19.20 -37.68 25.10
CA PHE A 501 20.54 -38.25 25.15
C PHE A 501 20.68 -39.35 26.21
N GLY A 502 19.56 -39.80 26.79
CA GLY A 502 19.56 -40.79 27.86
C GLY A 502 19.96 -40.21 29.23
N SER A 503 20.27 -41.09 30.18
CA SER A 503 20.66 -40.72 31.56
C SER A 503 22.08 -41.12 31.93
N LEU A 504 22.74 -41.88 31.07
CA LEU A 504 24.15 -42.23 31.14
C LEU A 504 24.83 -41.42 30.01
N PHE A 505 26.02 -40.87 30.26
CA PHE A 505 26.67 -39.92 29.33
C PHE A 505 28.10 -40.38 29.02
N ASN A 506 28.27 -41.64 28.66
CA ASN A 506 29.59 -42.19 28.41
C ASN A 506 30.11 -41.71 27.05
N ARG A 507 31.28 -41.06 27.07
CA ARG A 507 32.05 -40.61 25.89
C ARG A 507 31.18 -39.81 24.89
N PRO A 508 30.60 -38.67 25.28
CA PRO A 508 29.82 -37.86 24.36
C PRO A 508 30.74 -37.26 23.30
N LEU A 509 30.39 -37.45 22.03
CA LEU A 509 31.11 -36.92 20.88
C LEU A 509 30.12 -36.19 19.98
N VAL A 510 30.49 -35.00 19.52
CA VAL A 510 29.69 -34.21 18.59
C VAL A 510 30.59 -33.74 17.47
N ASP A 511 30.32 -34.22 16.25
CA ASP A 511 31.14 -33.96 15.07
C ASP A 511 30.32 -33.27 13.98
N PHE A 512 30.91 -32.25 13.37
CA PHE A 512 30.41 -31.60 12.18
C PHE A 512 31.08 -32.22 10.96
N MET A 513 30.32 -32.87 10.10
CA MET A 513 30.83 -33.57 8.92
C MET A 513 30.24 -32.98 7.62
N ASN A 514 31.00 -33.01 6.53
CA ASN A 514 30.52 -32.81 5.16
C ASN A 514 30.66 -34.15 4.41
N GLY A 515 29.54 -34.86 4.22
CA GLY A 515 29.58 -36.24 3.76
C GLY A 515 30.31 -37.13 4.78
N THR A 516 31.46 -37.68 4.39
CA THR A 516 32.33 -38.50 5.26
C THR A 516 33.54 -37.74 5.81
N THR A 517 33.68 -36.46 5.49
CA THR A 517 34.83 -35.65 5.91
C THR A 517 34.49 -34.88 7.19
N LEU A 518 35.31 -35.02 8.23
CA LEU A 518 35.20 -34.21 9.45
C LEU A 518 35.59 -32.76 9.14
N ILE A 519 34.68 -31.82 9.43
CA ILE A 519 34.88 -30.37 9.30
C ILE A 519 35.38 -29.80 10.62
N SER A 520 34.74 -30.15 11.73
CA SER A 520 35.11 -29.65 13.06
C SER A 520 34.57 -30.56 14.14
N GLU A 521 35.38 -30.80 15.17
CA GLU A 521 34.91 -31.42 16.40
C GLU A 521 34.29 -30.36 17.31
N CYS A 522 33.17 -30.70 17.94
CA CYS A 522 32.55 -29.86 18.95
C CYS A 522 32.92 -30.38 20.35
N THR A 523 33.81 -29.68 21.02
CA THR A 523 34.28 -30.07 22.36
C THR A 523 33.15 -29.93 23.36
N VAL A 524 32.60 -31.05 23.86
CA VAL A 524 31.48 -31.07 24.80
C VAL A 524 31.87 -30.40 26.12
N LYS A 525 31.13 -29.36 26.49
CA LYS A 525 31.28 -28.63 27.76
C LYS A 525 30.37 -29.17 28.85
N SER A 526 29.13 -29.48 28.49
CA SER A 526 28.16 -30.06 29.40
C SER A 526 27.12 -30.87 28.64
N ILE A 527 26.54 -31.86 29.30
CA ILE A 527 25.50 -32.73 28.76
C ILE A 527 24.46 -33.02 29.86
N SER A 528 23.20 -33.11 29.46
CA SER A 528 22.06 -33.49 30.27
C SER A 528 21.13 -34.39 29.46
N THR A 529 20.01 -34.83 30.05
CA THR A 529 19.05 -35.72 29.39
C THR A 529 18.51 -35.17 28.07
N ASN A 530 18.46 -33.84 27.92
CA ASN A 530 17.87 -33.19 26.76
C ASN A 530 18.71 -32.09 26.10
N LEU A 531 19.91 -31.82 26.60
CA LEU A 531 20.75 -30.73 26.11
C LEU A 531 22.23 -31.11 26.15
N ILE A 532 22.92 -30.91 25.03
CA ILE A 532 24.39 -30.87 24.93
C ILE A 532 24.81 -29.44 24.65
N VAL A 533 25.75 -28.92 25.43
CA VAL A 533 26.47 -27.67 25.11
C VAL A 533 27.89 -28.03 24.75
N CYS A 534 28.36 -27.62 23.57
CA CYS A 534 29.70 -27.92 23.08
C CYS A 534 30.30 -26.72 22.34
N ARG A 535 31.63 -26.67 22.22
CA ARG A 535 32.36 -25.58 21.57
C ARG A 535 32.91 -26.03 20.21
N VAL A 536 32.52 -25.33 19.15
CA VAL A 536 33.04 -25.52 17.79
C VAL A 536 34.24 -24.61 17.59
N LEU A 537 35.41 -25.16 17.27
CA LEU A 537 36.66 -24.39 17.14
C LEU A 537 36.91 -23.87 15.72
N GLU A 538 36.31 -24.49 14.70
CA GLU A 538 36.47 -24.09 13.31
C GLU A 538 35.17 -23.50 12.72
N THR A 539 35.30 -22.66 11.71
CA THR A 539 34.12 -22.07 11.05
C THR A 539 33.50 -23.10 10.11
N VAL A 540 32.25 -23.47 10.36
CA VAL A 540 31.50 -24.41 9.50
C VAL A 540 30.88 -23.62 8.34
N SER A 541 31.51 -23.67 7.16
CA SER A 541 31.12 -22.88 5.98
C SER A 541 30.40 -23.67 4.88
N ALA A 542 30.09 -24.94 5.11
CA ALA A 542 29.44 -25.80 4.12
C ALA A 542 27.92 -25.57 4.06
N LYS A 543 27.36 -25.60 2.84
CA LYS A 543 25.91 -25.43 2.58
C LYS A 543 25.04 -26.57 3.11
N GLN A 544 25.65 -27.73 3.32
CA GLN A 544 25.03 -28.91 3.91
C GLN A 544 26.06 -29.59 4.82
N ILE A 545 25.65 -29.91 6.04
CA ILE A 545 26.48 -30.55 7.05
C ILE A 545 25.69 -31.64 7.78
N ASN A 546 26.40 -32.66 8.23
CA ASN A 546 25.89 -33.72 9.08
C ASN A 546 26.44 -33.49 10.49
N VAL A 547 25.55 -33.29 11.46
CA VAL A 547 25.91 -33.26 12.88
C VAL A 547 25.77 -34.67 13.41
N SER A 548 26.89 -35.35 13.66
CA SER A 548 26.89 -36.66 14.30
C SER A 548 27.00 -36.47 15.80
N VAL A 549 26.05 -37.03 16.54
CA VAL A 549 26.03 -37.02 18.00
C VAL A 549 26.12 -38.46 18.46
N THR A 550 27.19 -38.80 19.16
CA THR A 550 27.40 -40.11 19.77
C THR A 550 27.36 -40.00 21.28
N VAL A 551 26.47 -40.75 21.94
CA VAL A 551 26.36 -40.85 23.40
C VAL A 551 26.10 -42.31 23.76
N ASP A 552 26.81 -42.86 24.75
CA ASP A 552 26.65 -44.27 25.19
C ASP A 552 26.83 -45.31 24.08
N SER A 553 27.66 -45.01 23.07
CA SER A 553 27.87 -45.84 21.86
C SER A 553 26.69 -45.84 20.87
N TYR A 554 25.62 -45.09 21.12
CA TYR A 554 24.57 -44.81 20.15
C TYR A 554 24.94 -43.56 19.35
N ASN A 555 24.91 -43.66 18.02
CA ASN A 555 25.17 -42.55 17.11
C ASN A 555 23.88 -42.14 16.40
N THR A 556 23.58 -40.84 16.42
CA THR A 556 22.57 -40.22 15.57
C THR A 556 23.22 -39.19 14.67
N VAL A 557 22.75 -39.10 13.42
CA VAL A 557 23.23 -38.11 12.46
C VAL A 557 22.07 -37.23 12.06
N TYR A 558 22.20 -35.93 12.32
CA TYR A 558 21.23 -34.92 11.93
C TYR A 558 21.79 -34.12 10.76
N GLN A 559 21.08 -34.10 9.63
CA GLN A 559 21.46 -33.23 8.52
C GLN A 559 20.98 -31.81 8.81
N LEU A 560 21.82 -30.83 8.51
CA LEU A 560 21.48 -29.42 8.42
C LEU A 560 21.72 -28.98 6.97
N SER A 561 20.64 -28.56 6.31
CA SER A 561 20.70 -28.00 4.95
C SER A 561 19.94 -26.68 4.85
N LEU A 562 20.32 -25.86 3.87
CA LEU A 562 19.58 -24.64 3.53
C LEU A 562 18.11 -24.96 3.17
N GLN A 563 17.86 -26.12 2.56
CA GLN A 563 16.51 -26.59 2.24
C GLN A 563 15.66 -26.81 3.50
N GLN A 564 16.19 -27.49 4.52
CA GLN A 564 15.45 -27.73 5.77
C GLN A 564 15.21 -26.44 6.54
N SER A 565 16.19 -25.53 6.56
CA SER A 565 16.00 -24.22 7.17
C SER A 565 14.87 -23.46 6.49
N CYS A 566 14.80 -23.50 5.16
CA CYS A 566 13.70 -22.95 4.37
C CYS A 566 12.37 -23.62 4.70
N GLN A 567 12.31 -24.95 4.72
CA GLN A 567 11.09 -25.71 5.02
C GLN A 567 10.52 -25.35 6.40
N GLN A 568 11.38 -25.12 7.39
CA GLN A 568 10.97 -24.69 8.73
C GLN A 568 10.57 -23.22 8.78
N SER A 569 11.36 -22.32 8.21
CA SER A 569 11.12 -20.86 8.30
C SER A 569 9.94 -20.39 7.47
N THR A 570 9.57 -21.13 6.42
CA THR A 570 8.49 -20.78 5.48
C THR A 570 7.30 -21.73 5.54
N ILE A 571 7.30 -22.69 6.46
CA ILE A 571 6.25 -23.72 6.54
C ILE A 571 6.07 -24.42 5.18
N ASN A 572 7.18 -24.96 4.65
CA ASN A 572 7.26 -25.53 3.30
C ASN A 572 6.76 -24.58 2.20
N CYS A 573 7.31 -23.36 2.14
CA CYS A 573 6.93 -22.33 1.18
C CYS A 573 5.43 -22.04 1.16
N HIS A 574 4.82 -22.04 2.36
CA HIS A 574 3.39 -21.82 2.58
C HIS A 574 2.48 -22.79 1.79
N GLY A 575 3.01 -23.94 1.33
CA GLY A 575 2.33 -24.89 0.45
C GLY A 575 2.30 -24.49 -1.02
N ASN A 576 2.81 -23.31 -1.36
CA ASN A 576 2.77 -22.71 -2.69
C ASN A 576 4.09 -22.85 -3.45
N GLY A 577 4.98 -23.73 -3.00
CA GLY A 577 6.27 -23.94 -3.64
C GLY A 577 7.08 -25.06 -2.99
N GLN A 578 8.33 -25.17 -3.42
CA GLN A 578 9.30 -26.10 -2.85
C GLN A 578 10.58 -25.37 -2.50
N CYS A 579 11.17 -25.70 -1.35
CA CYS A 579 12.49 -25.17 -0.99
C CYS A 579 13.56 -25.78 -1.89
N ASP A 580 14.31 -24.92 -2.58
CA ASP A 580 15.44 -25.31 -3.40
C ASP A 580 16.54 -25.95 -2.56
N VAL A 581 17.11 -27.04 -3.09
CA VAL A 581 18.12 -27.86 -2.39
C VAL A 581 19.46 -27.14 -2.25
N VAL A 582 19.77 -26.16 -3.11
CA VAL A 582 21.09 -25.51 -3.18
C VAL A 582 21.11 -24.14 -2.48
N THR A 583 20.04 -23.37 -2.65
CA THR A 583 19.92 -21.98 -2.21
C THR A 583 19.13 -21.85 -0.90
N GLY A 584 18.27 -22.82 -0.57
CA GLY A 584 17.32 -22.69 0.54
C GLY A 584 16.34 -21.53 0.35
N GLN A 585 16.03 -21.19 -0.90
CA GLN A 585 14.97 -20.25 -1.23
C GLN A 585 13.75 -21.01 -1.73
N CYS A 586 12.57 -20.42 -1.59
CA CYS A 586 11.37 -21.02 -2.12
C CYS A 586 11.28 -20.85 -3.63
N ILE A 587 11.05 -21.95 -4.34
CA ILE A 587 10.67 -21.99 -5.74
C ILE A 587 9.14 -22.08 -5.76
N CYS A 588 8.48 -20.98 -6.09
CA CYS A 588 7.02 -20.90 -6.08
C CYS A 588 6.39 -21.59 -7.30
N ASN A 589 5.27 -22.26 -7.07
CA ASN A 589 4.47 -22.94 -8.09
C ASN A 589 3.77 -21.93 -9.02
N SER A 590 3.43 -20.76 -8.48
CA SER A 590 2.88 -19.62 -9.21
C SER A 590 3.87 -18.46 -9.17
N ASN A 591 3.70 -17.50 -10.07
CA ASN A 591 4.44 -16.25 -10.04
C ASN A 591 4.08 -15.50 -8.74
N ALA A 592 5.00 -15.53 -7.79
CA ALA A 592 4.92 -14.81 -6.53
C ALA A 592 6.03 -13.76 -6.54
N PHE A 593 5.68 -12.52 -6.23
CA PHE A 593 6.66 -11.45 -6.11
C PHE A 593 7.56 -11.66 -4.88
N TYR A 594 7.03 -12.29 -3.82
CA TYR A 594 7.75 -12.55 -2.58
C TYR A 594 8.49 -13.88 -2.62
N ASN A 595 9.79 -13.86 -2.27
CA ASN A 595 10.71 -15.02 -2.32
C ASN A 595 10.36 -16.20 -1.37
N ASN A 596 9.26 -16.12 -0.62
CA ASN A 596 8.79 -17.15 0.31
C ASN A 596 7.49 -17.83 -0.14
N CYS A 597 6.90 -17.45 -1.28
CA CYS A 597 5.61 -17.94 -1.78
C CYS A 597 4.40 -17.70 -0.86
N SER A 598 4.51 -16.74 0.06
CA SER A 598 3.45 -16.44 1.03
C SER A 598 2.20 -15.83 0.38
N ASN A 599 2.38 -14.98 -0.64
CA ASN A 599 1.28 -14.33 -1.34
C ASN A 599 1.45 -14.46 -2.86
N PRO A 600 0.40 -14.82 -3.59
CA PRO A 600 0.38 -14.72 -5.05
C PRO A 600 0.43 -13.25 -5.49
N TYR A 601 0.76 -12.99 -6.76
CA TYR A 601 0.93 -11.63 -7.28
C TYR A 601 0.39 -11.53 -8.72
N PRO A 602 -0.30 -10.45 -9.12
CA PRO A 602 -0.84 -9.37 -8.29
C PRO A 602 -2.17 -9.74 -7.60
N ILE A 603 -2.48 -9.10 -6.47
CA ILE A 603 -3.71 -9.35 -5.72
C ILE A 603 -4.65 -8.15 -5.87
N LEU A 604 -5.92 -8.42 -6.15
CA LEU A 604 -6.98 -7.42 -6.12
C LEU A 604 -7.98 -7.81 -5.01
N SER A 605 -8.00 -7.02 -3.94
CA SER A 605 -8.73 -7.32 -2.71
C SER A 605 -10.11 -6.68 -2.65
N SER A 606 -10.25 -5.45 -3.17
CA SER A 606 -11.51 -4.72 -3.21
C SER A 606 -11.49 -3.68 -4.33
N GLY A 607 -12.68 -3.25 -4.76
CA GLY A 607 -12.83 -2.17 -5.74
C GLY A 607 -14.06 -1.33 -5.45
N SER A 608 -14.02 -0.05 -5.80
CA SER A 608 -15.15 0.86 -5.66
C SER A 608 -15.18 1.93 -6.75
N TYR A 609 -16.38 2.33 -7.16
CA TYR A 609 -16.57 3.57 -7.92
C TYR A 609 -16.53 4.78 -6.97
N ASN A 610 -16.01 5.90 -7.44
CA ASN A 610 -16.08 7.15 -6.71
C ASN A 610 -17.54 7.64 -6.61
N ALA A 611 -17.96 8.04 -5.41
CA ALA A 611 -19.34 8.42 -5.12
C ALA A 611 -19.82 9.67 -5.91
N THR A 612 -18.91 10.59 -6.25
CA THR A 612 -19.25 11.84 -6.94
C THR A 612 -19.07 11.71 -8.46
N ASN A 613 -18.11 10.89 -8.90
CA ASN A 613 -17.84 10.64 -10.31
C ASN A 613 -17.62 9.14 -10.57
N ASN A 614 -18.68 8.44 -10.94
CA ASN A 614 -18.68 7.00 -11.19
C ASN A 614 -17.76 6.52 -12.35
N LYS A 615 -17.11 7.43 -13.09
CA LYS A 615 -16.04 7.07 -14.03
C LYS A 615 -14.71 6.79 -13.34
N ILE A 616 -14.51 7.27 -12.11
CA ILE A 616 -13.29 7.04 -11.34
C ILE A 616 -13.47 5.73 -10.56
N VAL A 617 -12.55 4.79 -10.77
CA VAL A 617 -12.51 3.48 -10.13
C VAL A 617 -11.27 3.43 -9.25
N SER A 618 -11.45 3.00 -7.99
CA SER A 618 -10.36 2.71 -7.07
C SER A 618 -10.29 1.21 -6.83
N LEU A 619 -9.11 0.63 -7.01
CA LEU A 619 -8.81 -0.79 -6.89
C LEU A 619 -7.76 -0.95 -5.80
N ASN A 620 -8.06 -1.72 -4.74
CA ASN A 620 -7.15 -1.93 -3.63
C ASN A 620 -6.64 -3.37 -3.63
N GLY A 621 -5.38 -3.59 -3.25
CA GLY A 621 -4.79 -4.93 -3.22
C GLY A 621 -3.31 -4.90 -2.95
N ASP A 622 -2.57 -5.83 -3.55
CA ASP A 622 -1.10 -5.81 -3.57
C ASP A 622 -0.63 -5.89 -5.02
N PHE A 623 -0.19 -4.74 -5.52
CA PHE A 623 0.32 -4.50 -6.86
C PHE A 623 1.85 -4.35 -6.86
N GLY A 624 2.53 -4.79 -5.79
CA GLY A 624 3.98 -4.88 -5.71
C GLY A 624 4.68 -3.54 -5.43
N PRO A 625 5.94 -3.52 -4.98
CA PRO A 625 6.62 -2.31 -4.53
C PRO A 625 7.26 -1.46 -5.66
N PHE A 626 7.23 -1.91 -6.93
CA PHE A 626 8.00 -1.29 -8.01
C PHE A 626 7.13 -0.78 -9.17
N GLY A 627 6.78 0.52 -9.18
CA GLY A 627 6.37 1.30 -10.36
C GLY A 627 5.24 0.78 -11.28
N GLN A 628 4.65 -0.38 -10.99
CA GLN A 628 3.60 -1.11 -11.71
C GLN A 628 3.71 -0.98 -13.24
N SER A 629 4.60 -1.74 -13.88
CA SER A 629 4.89 -1.62 -15.32
C SER A 629 3.90 -2.44 -16.16
N ASN A 630 3.68 -2.02 -17.42
CA ASN A 630 2.76 -2.70 -18.35
C ASN A 630 1.34 -2.91 -17.80
N LEU A 631 0.87 -1.98 -16.96
CA LEU A 631 -0.43 -2.05 -16.33
C LEU A 631 -1.55 -1.80 -17.36
N SER A 632 -2.48 -2.74 -17.49
CA SER A 632 -3.67 -2.65 -18.32
C SER A 632 -4.88 -3.10 -17.52
N ILE A 633 -5.95 -2.30 -17.51
CA ILE A 633 -7.13 -2.55 -16.69
C ILE A 633 -8.37 -2.43 -17.55
N LYS A 634 -9.21 -3.45 -17.52
CA LYS A 634 -10.53 -3.47 -18.17
C LYS A 634 -11.62 -3.79 -17.18
N ILE A 635 -12.75 -3.09 -17.33
CA ILE A 635 -13.98 -3.36 -16.59
C ILE A 635 -14.94 -4.10 -17.52
N ASN A 636 -15.44 -5.27 -17.07
CA ASN A 636 -16.31 -6.18 -17.82
C ASN A 636 -15.75 -6.59 -19.20
N ASN A 637 -14.43 -6.72 -19.35
CA ASN A 637 -13.70 -6.96 -20.60
C ASN A 637 -13.92 -5.92 -21.71
N THR A 638 -14.76 -4.91 -21.49
CA THR A 638 -15.23 -3.98 -22.53
C THR A 638 -14.80 -2.54 -22.31
N LEU A 639 -14.66 -2.10 -21.06
CA LEU A 639 -14.36 -0.71 -20.74
C LEU A 639 -12.90 -0.57 -20.33
N ASP A 640 -12.11 0.15 -21.12
CA ASP A 640 -10.73 0.46 -20.76
C ASP A 640 -10.72 1.45 -19.58
N CYS A 641 -9.88 1.14 -18.57
CA CYS A 641 -9.70 1.97 -17.40
C CYS A 641 -8.28 2.57 -17.41
N THR A 642 -8.20 3.84 -17.77
CA THR A 642 -6.93 4.55 -17.90
C THR A 642 -6.40 4.93 -16.52
N VAL A 643 -5.24 4.38 -16.16
CA VAL A 643 -4.63 4.58 -14.84
C VAL A 643 -4.32 6.05 -14.60
N VAL A 644 -4.81 6.57 -13.49
CA VAL A 644 -4.60 7.93 -12.99
C VAL A 644 -3.50 7.94 -11.94
N ASP A 645 -3.56 6.98 -11.02
CA ASP A 645 -2.62 6.85 -9.92
C ASP A 645 -2.40 5.37 -9.62
N LYS A 646 -1.21 5.02 -9.13
CA LYS A 646 -0.84 3.64 -8.81
C LYS A 646 0.22 3.62 -7.72
N SER A 647 0.02 2.73 -6.78
CA SER A 647 0.92 2.40 -5.69
C SER A 647 0.91 0.89 -5.48
N GLN A 648 1.71 0.42 -4.52
CA GLN A 648 1.65 -0.99 -4.11
C GLN A 648 0.26 -1.42 -3.63
N THR A 649 -0.54 -0.52 -3.04
CA THR A 649 -1.79 -0.92 -2.37
C THR A 649 -3.06 -0.41 -3.04
N LEU A 650 -2.94 0.56 -3.94
CA LEU A 650 -4.04 1.26 -4.57
C LEU A 650 -3.70 1.58 -6.01
N ILE A 651 -4.61 1.25 -6.92
CA ILE A 651 -4.65 1.76 -8.28
C ILE A 651 -5.94 2.54 -8.46
N THR A 652 -5.83 3.77 -8.94
CA THR A 652 -6.98 4.57 -9.36
C THR A 652 -6.95 4.73 -10.87
N CYS A 653 -8.07 4.47 -11.54
CA CYS A 653 -8.18 4.60 -12.99
C CYS A 653 -9.50 5.27 -13.38
N THR A 654 -9.55 5.87 -14.57
CA THR A 654 -10.72 6.55 -15.12
C THR A 654 -11.24 5.83 -16.35
N LEU A 655 -12.54 5.60 -16.40
CA LEU A 655 -13.26 5.03 -17.53
C LEU A 655 -13.58 6.10 -18.57
N GLU A 656 -13.45 5.76 -19.86
CA GLU A 656 -13.81 6.67 -20.96
C GLU A 656 -15.31 7.02 -20.94
N GLN A 657 -16.14 6.02 -20.68
CA GLN A 657 -17.60 6.15 -20.58
C GLN A 657 -18.11 5.76 -19.19
N THR A 658 -19.30 6.27 -18.86
CA THR A 658 -19.97 5.96 -17.60
C THR A 658 -20.32 4.47 -17.58
N PRO A 659 -19.92 3.71 -16.54
CA PRO A 659 -20.27 2.30 -16.42
C PRO A 659 -21.77 2.12 -16.20
N ASN A 660 -22.30 0.98 -16.63
CA ASN A 660 -23.68 0.61 -16.33
C ASN A 660 -23.84 0.35 -14.83
N TYR A 661 -25.04 0.61 -14.31
CA TYR A 661 -25.40 0.21 -12.96
C TYR A 661 -25.38 -1.32 -12.81
N GLY A 662 -25.03 -1.80 -11.62
CA GLY A 662 -24.90 -3.22 -11.31
C GLY A 662 -23.46 -3.66 -11.06
N LEU A 663 -23.24 -4.96 -11.10
CA LEU A 663 -21.95 -5.60 -10.85
C LEU A 663 -21.03 -5.46 -12.05
N SER A 664 -19.73 -5.30 -11.77
CA SER A 664 -18.70 -5.28 -12.77
C SER A 664 -17.47 -6.05 -12.31
N SER A 665 -16.92 -6.84 -13.23
CA SER A 665 -15.67 -7.58 -13.06
C SER A 665 -14.48 -6.74 -13.51
N VAL A 666 -13.33 -6.95 -12.89
CA VAL A 666 -12.07 -6.26 -13.21
C VAL A 666 -11.08 -7.26 -13.78
N GLN A 667 -10.56 -6.99 -14.98
CA GLN A 667 -9.42 -7.67 -15.56
C GLN A 667 -8.21 -6.75 -15.47
N LEU A 668 -7.17 -7.20 -14.79
CA LEU A 668 -5.95 -6.44 -14.55
C LEU A 668 -4.76 -7.25 -15.03
N GLN A 669 -4.00 -6.69 -15.93
CA GLN A 669 -2.70 -7.20 -16.35
C GLN A 669 -1.62 -6.29 -15.78
N LEU A 670 -0.67 -6.85 -15.06
CA LEU A 670 0.42 -6.12 -14.41
C LEU A 670 1.69 -6.96 -14.47
N ASP A 671 2.80 -6.37 -14.94
CA ASP A 671 4.09 -7.04 -15.10
C ASP A 671 3.98 -8.38 -15.87
N SER A 672 3.12 -8.42 -16.90
CA SER A 672 2.81 -9.61 -17.70
C SER A 672 2.09 -10.75 -16.96
N LEU A 673 1.49 -10.46 -15.80
CA LEU A 673 0.61 -11.35 -15.05
C LEU A 673 -0.82 -10.85 -15.12
N ASP A 674 -1.74 -11.77 -15.40
CA ASP A 674 -3.17 -11.48 -15.44
C ASP A 674 -3.81 -11.85 -14.11
N THR A 675 -4.63 -10.96 -13.57
CA THR A 675 -5.61 -11.24 -12.50
C THR A 675 -7.01 -10.85 -12.98
N ASN A 676 -8.00 -11.61 -12.55
CA ASN A 676 -9.41 -11.37 -12.87
C ASN A 676 -10.23 -11.48 -11.60
N ALA A 677 -10.77 -10.35 -11.15
CA ALA A 677 -11.68 -10.30 -10.02
C ALA A 677 -13.11 -10.17 -10.52
N LYS A 678 -13.85 -11.27 -10.41
CA LYS A 678 -15.24 -11.35 -10.82
C LYS A 678 -16.13 -10.55 -9.87
N ASP A 679 -17.01 -9.73 -10.43
CA ASP A 679 -18.07 -8.98 -9.73
C ASP A 679 -17.61 -8.14 -8.53
N ILE A 680 -16.36 -7.68 -8.53
CA ILE A 680 -15.74 -6.98 -7.40
C ILE A 680 -16.19 -5.50 -7.27
N LEU A 681 -16.69 -4.92 -8.36
CA LEU A 681 -17.21 -3.56 -8.39
C LEU A 681 -18.73 -3.58 -8.39
N TYR A 682 -19.35 -2.71 -7.59
CA TYR A 682 -20.80 -2.54 -7.56
C TYR A 682 -21.19 -1.07 -7.67
N LEU A 683 -21.88 -0.71 -8.76
CA LEU A 683 -22.46 0.62 -8.94
C LEU A 683 -23.97 0.57 -8.64
N ARG A 684 -24.36 1.08 -7.48
CA ARG A 684 -25.78 1.19 -7.09
C ARG A 684 -26.49 2.20 -7.97
N GLN A 685 -27.72 1.89 -8.36
CA GLN A 685 -28.61 2.90 -8.93
C GLN A 685 -28.88 3.96 -7.86
N PRO A 686 -28.87 5.26 -8.19
CA PRO A 686 -29.27 6.29 -7.23
C PRO A 686 -30.70 5.99 -6.80
N ASP A 687 -30.88 5.75 -5.50
CA ASP A 687 -32.18 5.51 -4.92
C ASP A 687 -33.08 6.71 -5.23
N ASN A 688 -34.07 6.51 -6.09
CA ASN A 688 -35.17 7.45 -6.28
C ASN A 688 -36.08 7.40 -5.03
N GLY A 689 -35.58 7.78 -3.85
CA GLY A 689 -36.36 8.02 -2.63
C GLY A 689 -37.51 7.05 -2.36
N GLY A 690 -37.32 5.77 -2.70
CA GLY A 690 -38.38 4.79 -2.81
C GLY A 690 -38.18 3.73 -1.76
N ASN A 691 -38.96 3.84 -0.69
CA ASN A 691 -39.10 2.85 0.37
C ASN A 691 -39.18 1.44 -0.27
N ASN A 692 -38.16 0.61 -0.08
CA ASN A 692 -38.12 -0.75 -0.62
C ASN A 692 -38.95 -1.68 0.27
N GLY A 693 -40.26 -1.41 0.32
CA GLY A 693 -41.28 -2.37 0.68
C GLY A 693 -41.76 -3.03 -0.61
N SER A 694 -41.53 -4.34 -0.72
CA SER A 694 -42.01 -5.16 -1.84
C SER A 694 -43.53 -5.01 -2.02
N THR A 695 -43.95 -4.09 -2.89
CA THR A 695 -45.32 -4.09 -3.43
C THR A 695 -45.31 -4.91 -4.71
N THR A 696 -45.61 -6.20 -4.57
CA THR A 696 -45.99 -7.06 -5.68
C THR A 696 -47.25 -6.49 -6.34
N THR A 697 -47.06 -5.69 -7.38
CA THR A 697 -48.15 -5.26 -8.27
C THR A 697 -48.42 -6.37 -9.27
N SER A 698 -49.24 -7.34 -8.87
CA SER A 698 -49.89 -8.25 -9.81
C SER A 698 -50.86 -7.44 -10.67
N THR A 699 -50.47 -7.17 -11.91
CA THR A 699 -51.36 -6.62 -12.94
C THR A 699 -52.39 -7.67 -13.34
N SER A 700 -53.49 -7.76 -12.59
CA SER A 700 -54.74 -8.28 -13.11
C SER A 700 -55.72 -7.11 -13.30
N GLY A 701 -56.06 -6.83 -14.55
CA GLY A 701 -57.03 -5.79 -14.90
C GLY A 701 -58.36 -6.00 -14.20
N GLY A 702 -58.72 -5.06 -13.33
CA GLY A 702 -60.03 -5.00 -12.68
C GLY A 702 -60.27 -3.58 -12.15
N THR A 703 -61.18 -2.85 -12.80
CA THR A 703 -61.64 -1.52 -12.37
C THR A 703 -62.23 -1.58 -10.95
N THR A 704 -61.51 -1.07 -9.95
CA THR A 704 -62.05 -0.72 -8.62
C THR A 704 -61.46 0.61 -8.14
N THR A 705 -62.29 1.43 -7.52
CA THR A 705 -62.03 2.81 -7.06
C THR A 705 -61.59 2.85 -5.58
N ASP A 706 -60.75 1.91 -5.14
CA ASP A 706 -60.30 1.83 -3.75
C ASP A 706 -59.10 2.79 -3.51
N THR A 707 -59.10 3.48 -2.36
CA THR A 707 -57.96 4.34 -1.93
C THR A 707 -56.76 3.49 -1.48
N PRO A 708 -55.52 4.02 -1.47
CA PRO A 708 -54.35 3.27 -0.98
C PRO A 708 -54.52 2.69 0.42
N GLN A 709 -55.17 3.44 1.32
CA GLN A 709 -55.53 2.98 2.66
C GLN A 709 -56.47 1.75 2.63
N GLN A 710 -57.53 1.79 1.81
CA GLN A 710 -58.47 0.68 1.67
C GLN A 710 -57.85 -0.57 1.03
N GLN A 711 -56.87 -0.37 0.13
CA GLN A 711 -56.10 -1.48 -0.44
C GLN A 711 -55.21 -2.13 0.61
N CYS A 712 -54.51 -1.34 1.43
CA CYS A 712 -53.75 -1.83 2.58
C CYS A 712 -54.64 -2.60 3.56
N GLU A 713 -55.80 -2.05 3.93
CA GLU A 713 -56.75 -2.68 4.85
C GLU A 713 -57.23 -4.04 4.33
N LYS A 714 -57.54 -4.16 3.03
CA LYS A 714 -57.93 -5.43 2.40
C LYS A 714 -56.79 -6.44 2.30
N GLN A 715 -55.59 -5.99 1.93
CA GLN A 715 -54.46 -6.89 1.63
C GLN A 715 -53.74 -7.38 2.88
N THR A 716 -53.81 -6.63 3.97
CA THR A 716 -53.10 -6.93 5.22
C THR A 716 -54.05 -7.25 6.38
N SER A 717 -55.35 -7.37 6.14
CA SER A 717 -56.37 -7.46 7.20
C SER A 717 -56.24 -6.30 8.22
N ASN A 718 -56.03 -5.08 7.69
CA ASN A 718 -55.66 -3.88 8.45
C ASN A 718 -54.47 -4.15 9.41
N CYS A 719 -53.30 -4.40 8.82
CA CYS A 719 -52.04 -4.64 9.54
C CYS A 719 -52.11 -5.81 10.52
N TYR A 720 -52.78 -6.89 10.10
CA TYR A 720 -53.03 -8.12 10.85
C TYR A 720 -53.57 -7.83 12.28
N GLY A 721 -54.37 -6.77 12.42
CA GLY A 721 -54.95 -6.35 13.70
C GLY A 721 -53.94 -5.79 14.72
N HIS A 722 -52.68 -5.59 14.34
CA HIS A 722 -51.58 -5.13 15.21
C HIS A 722 -51.03 -3.76 14.77
N GLY A 723 -51.90 -2.94 14.19
CA GLY A 723 -51.58 -1.62 13.69
C GLY A 723 -52.74 -0.99 12.92
N ILE A 724 -52.46 0.13 12.24
CA ILE A 724 -53.41 0.84 11.38
C ILE A 724 -52.81 1.16 10.02
N CYS A 725 -53.56 0.95 8.95
CA CYS A 725 -53.17 1.42 7.62
C CYS A 725 -53.32 2.96 7.57
N ASP A 726 -52.25 3.67 7.22
CA ASP A 726 -52.29 5.12 7.03
C ASP A 726 -52.87 5.52 5.67
N ILE A 727 -53.01 6.83 5.44
CA ILE A 727 -53.59 7.39 4.21
C ILE A 727 -52.79 7.06 2.94
N HIS A 728 -51.52 6.67 3.08
CA HIS A 728 -50.65 6.28 1.98
C HIS A 728 -50.66 4.77 1.75
N GLY A 729 -51.42 4.01 2.53
CA GLY A 729 -51.49 2.55 2.45
C GLY A 729 -50.32 1.84 3.13
N ILE A 730 -49.67 2.48 4.12
CA ILE A 730 -48.56 1.90 4.88
C ILE A 730 -49.06 1.52 6.27
N CYS A 731 -48.71 0.32 6.74
CA CYS A 731 -49.03 -0.11 8.08
C CYS A 731 -48.23 0.64 9.14
N GLN A 732 -48.92 1.20 10.14
CA GLN A 732 -48.32 1.80 11.33
C GLN A 732 -48.49 0.82 12.48
N CYS A 733 -47.43 0.07 12.79
CA CYS A 733 -47.48 -1.04 13.74
C CYS A 733 -47.50 -0.59 15.20
N ASP A 734 -48.17 -1.40 16.02
CA ASP A 734 -48.10 -1.30 17.47
C ASP A 734 -46.67 -1.62 17.98
N LYS A 735 -46.39 -1.22 19.22
CA LYS A 735 -45.06 -1.40 19.83
C LYS A 735 -44.62 -2.88 19.78
N ASP A 736 -43.36 -3.09 19.40
CA ASP A 736 -42.68 -4.38 19.29
C ASP A 736 -43.14 -5.26 18.09
N TYR A 737 -43.99 -4.76 17.20
CA TYR A 737 -44.33 -5.42 15.92
C TYR A 737 -43.43 -4.95 14.78
N ASN A 738 -43.17 -5.87 13.85
CA ASN A 738 -42.27 -5.66 12.73
C ASN A 738 -42.94 -4.86 11.61
N LEU A 739 -42.43 -3.66 11.35
CA LEU A 739 -42.93 -2.80 10.27
C LEU A 739 -42.71 -3.42 8.88
N ALA A 740 -41.61 -4.18 8.70
CA ALA A 740 -41.19 -4.70 7.41
C ALA A 740 -42.11 -5.79 6.82
N ASP A 741 -42.97 -6.40 7.65
CA ASP A 741 -43.93 -7.42 7.21
C ASP A 741 -45.40 -7.00 7.43
N ASN A 742 -45.63 -5.69 7.52
CA ASN A 742 -46.94 -5.08 7.78
C ASN A 742 -47.55 -5.49 9.13
N CYS A 743 -46.71 -5.59 10.18
CA CYS A 743 -47.11 -5.96 11.55
C CYS A 743 -47.54 -7.42 11.70
N PHE A 744 -47.12 -8.28 10.77
CA PHE A 744 -47.44 -9.71 10.79
C PHE A 744 -46.71 -10.43 11.92
N THR A 745 -45.48 -10.01 12.22
CA THR A 745 -44.68 -10.62 13.29
C THR A 745 -44.31 -9.65 14.40
N LYS A 746 -44.00 -10.20 15.59
CA LYS A 746 -43.64 -9.49 16.81
C LYS A 746 -42.26 -9.91 17.30
N PHE A 747 -41.44 -8.96 17.76
CA PHE A 747 -40.17 -9.28 18.40
C PHE A 747 -40.41 -9.93 19.77
N ILE A 748 -39.86 -11.12 19.98
CA ILE A 748 -39.97 -11.85 21.25
C ILE A 748 -38.70 -11.75 22.09
N ASN A 749 -38.87 -11.75 23.41
CA ASN A 749 -37.75 -11.79 24.34
C ASN A 749 -37.34 -13.25 24.56
N THR A 750 -36.22 -13.64 23.96
CA THR A 750 -35.71 -15.02 24.01
C THR A 750 -34.43 -15.05 24.83
N THR A 751 -34.33 -16.00 25.77
CA THR A 751 -33.07 -16.25 26.47
C THR A 751 -32.16 -17.08 25.60
N ILE A 752 -31.04 -16.50 25.18
CA ILE A 752 -30.05 -17.19 24.36
C ILE A 752 -28.95 -17.72 25.26
N THR A 753 -28.76 -19.03 25.27
CA THR A 753 -27.61 -19.68 25.91
C THR A 753 -26.55 -19.93 24.85
N PRO A 754 -25.46 -19.14 24.81
CA PRO A 754 -24.39 -19.36 23.84
C PRO A 754 -23.72 -20.71 24.07
N ASN A 755 -23.44 -21.43 22.98
CA ASN A 755 -22.73 -22.69 23.02
C ASN A 755 -21.29 -22.47 23.53
N THR A 756 -20.82 -23.27 24.48
CA THR A 756 -19.48 -23.07 25.07
C THR A 756 -18.36 -23.80 24.32
N THR A 757 -18.66 -24.44 23.18
CA THR A 757 -17.75 -25.37 22.47
C THR A 757 -17.62 -25.12 20.98
N SER A 758 -18.61 -24.51 20.33
CA SER A 758 -18.60 -24.20 18.89
C SER A 758 -19.40 -22.93 18.58
N PRO A 759 -19.08 -22.20 17.49
CA PRO A 759 -19.84 -21.03 17.03
C PRO A 759 -21.13 -21.46 16.32
N THR A 760 -21.98 -22.19 17.03
CA THR A 760 -23.30 -22.61 16.55
C THR A 760 -24.32 -21.61 17.09
N VAL A 761 -25.04 -20.98 16.17
CA VAL A 761 -26.20 -20.19 16.54
C VAL A 761 -27.35 -21.16 16.78
N SER A 762 -27.73 -21.33 18.05
CA SER A 762 -28.89 -22.12 18.48
C SER A 762 -29.82 -21.27 19.34
N PHE A 763 -31.11 -21.25 19.00
CA PHE A 763 -32.15 -20.70 19.86
C PHE A 763 -32.87 -21.87 20.54
N ASP A 764 -33.03 -21.83 21.86
CA ASP A 764 -33.92 -22.76 22.58
C ASP A 764 -35.15 -21.97 23.02
N ILE A 765 -36.23 -22.10 22.24
CA ILE A 765 -37.54 -21.55 22.58
C ILE A 765 -38.51 -22.73 22.58
N ASP A 766 -38.99 -23.13 23.76
CA ASP A 766 -40.00 -24.17 23.94
C ASP A 766 -39.71 -25.52 23.21
N GLY A 767 -38.43 -25.91 23.07
CA GLY A 767 -38.03 -27.18 22.45
C GLY A 767 -37.78 -27.14 20.93
N ILE A 768 -37.73 -25.94 20.35
CA ILE A 768 -37.43 -25.70 18.93
C ILE A 768 -35.97 -25.31 18.78
N ASP A 769 -35.17 -26.15 18.10
CA ASP A 769 -33.75 -25.90 17.84
C ASP A 769 -33.53 -25.46 16.38
N PHE A 770 -33.22 -24.17 16.17
CA PHE A 770 -32.72 -23.65 14.89
C PHE A 770 -31.20 -23.61 14.93
N GLN A 771 -30.54 -24.33 14.03
CA GLN A 771 -29.08 -24.40 13.97
C GLN A 771 -28.54 -23.70 12.72
N PHE A 772 -27.60 -22.78 12.92
CA PHE A 772 -26.79 -22.18 11.86
C PHE A 772 -25.32 -22.22 12.27
N GLU A 773 -24.48 -22.89 11.49
CA GLU A 773 -23.08 -23.14 11.85
C GLU A 773 -22.13 -23.07 10.66
N VAL A 774 -20.88 -22.69 10.93
CA VAL A 774 -19.80 -22.70 9.94
C VAL A 774 -19.26 -24.13 9.81
N VAL A 775 -19.25 -24.67 8.60
CA VAL A 775 -18.84 -26.05 8.32
C VAL A 775 -17.43 -26.12 7.73
N SER A 776 -17.15 -25.28 6.74
CA SER A 776 -15.85 -25.24 6.09
C SER A 776 -15.54 -23.87 5.49
N ILE A 777 -14.25 -23.65 5.25
CA ILE A 777 -13.74 -22.51 4.47
C ILE A 777 -13.06 -23.10 3.24
N GLN A 778 -13.51 -22.69 2.06
CA GLN A 778 -13.08 -23.23 0.78
C GLN A 778 -12.37 -22.15 -0.02
N GLU A 779 -11.24 -22.52 -0.63
CA GLU A 779 -10.60 -21.76 -1.68
C GLU A 779 -11.09 -22.27 -3.02
N LEU A 780 -11.53 -21.35 -3.87
CA LEU A 780 -12.07 -21.64 -5.19
C LEU A 780 -11.12 -21.12 -6.27
N ASP A 781 -10.96 -21.87 -7.36
CA ASP A 781 -10.31 -21.37 -8.57
C ASP A 781 -11.22 -20.43 -9.38
N PHE A 782 -10.73 -19.95 -10.52
CA PHE A 782 -11.49 -19.05 -11.42
C PHE A 782 -12.78 -19.68 -11.96
N ASP A 783 -12.81 -21.01 -12.10
CA ASP A 783 -13.97 -21.78 -12.57
C ASP A 783 -14.89 -22.21 -11.42
N SER A 784 -14.64 -21.70 -10.20
CA SER A 784 -15.37 -22.03 -8.96
C SER A 784 -15.22 -23.49 -8.48
N ASN A 785 -14.16 -24.18 -8.90
CA ASN A 785 -13.81 -25.48 -8.35
C ASN A 785 -13.06 -25.32 -7.03
N ILE A 786 -13.30 -26.23 -6.08
CA ILE A 786 -12.62 -26.23 -4.78
C ILE A 786 -11.19 -26.73 -4.97
N ILE A 787 -10.21 -25.89 -4.62
CA ILE A 787 -8.77 -26.22 -4.66
C ILE A 787 -8.19 -26.49 -3.27
N LYS A 788 -8.75 -25.89 -2.23
CA LYS A 788 -8.35 -26.07 -0.82
C LYS A 788 -9.58 -25.99 0.07
N GLU A 789 -9.66 -26.82 1.10
CA GLU A 789 -10.78 -26.79 2.04
C GLU A 789 -10.31 -27.04 3.47
N LEU A 790 -10.70 -26.13 4.37
CA LEU A 790 -10.53 -26.25 5.81
C LEU A 790 -11.85 -26.71 6.42
N PHE A 791 -11.95 -27.98 6.79
CA PHE A 791 -13.09 -28.51 7.55
C PHE A 791 -13.00 -28.07 9.02
N ILE A 792 -13.97 -27.28 9.47
CA ILE A 792 -13.99 -26.72 10.83
C ILE A 792 -14.08 -27.83 11.88
N SER A 793 -14.80 -28.91 11.58
CA SER A 793 -14.99 -30.07 12.47
C SER A 793 -13.71 -30.80 12.88
N ASN A 794 -12.59 -30.55 12.19
CA ASN A 794 -11.31 -31.21 12.47
C ASN A 794 -10.50 -30.51 13.58
N TYR A 795 -10.98 -29.35 14.04
CA TYR A 795 -10.28 -28.48 14.99
C TYR A 795 -11.19 -28.11 16.17
N THR A 796 -10.57 -27.66 17.25
CA THR A 796 -11.27 -27.22 18.47
C THR A 796 -11.34 -25.70 18.56
N TRP A 797 -12.37 -25.17 19.21
CA TRP A 797 -12.52 -23.73 19.45
C TRP A 797 -12.04 -23.33 20.85
N ILE A 798 -11.38 -22.17 20.93
CA ILE A 798 -11.11 -21.45 22.17
C ILE A 798 -12.22 -20.42 22.34
N VAL A 799 -12.95 -20.48 23.46
CA VAL A 799 -14.18 -19.70 23.65
C VAL A 799 -14.01 -18.70 24.78
N ASN A 800 -14.30 -17.43 24.51
CA ASN A 800 -14.30 -16.34 25.47
C ASN A 800 -15.66 -15.64 25.44
N ALA A 801 -16.37 -15.65 26.56
CA ALA A 801 -17.67 -15.00 26.69
C ALA A 801 -17.57 -13.77 27.61
N SER A 802 -18.20 -12.68 27.20
CA SER A 802 -18.35 -11.47 27.99
C SER A 802 -19.78 -10.96 27.93
N THR A 803 -20.32 -10.54 29.07
CA THR A 803 -21.70 -10.04 29.17
C THR A 803 -21.70 -8.76 29.98
N ASN A 804 -22.36 -7.73 29.47
CA ASN A 804 -22.81 -6.58 30.25
C ASN A 804 -24.32 -6.69 30.50
N ASN A 805 -24.93 -5.75 31.24
CA ASN A 805 -26.35 -5.84 31.61
C ASN A 805 -27.35 -5.88 30.42
N ILE A 806 -26.92 -5.64 29.18
CA ILE A 806 -27.79 -5.50 27.99
C ILE A 806 -27.31 -6.37 26.82
N THR A 807 -25.99 -6.56 26.66
CA THR A 807 -25.34 -7.21 25.51
C THR A 807 -24.41 -8.32 25.98
N THR A 808 -24.53 -9.49 25.34
CA THR A 808 -23.59 -10.62 25.46
C THR A 808 -22.80 -10.75 24.16
N ILE A 809 -21.48 -10.92 24.27
CA ILE A 809 -20.55 -11.15 23.15
C ILE A 809 -19.75 -12.41 23.47
N VAL A 810 -19.72 -13.34 22.52
CA VAL A 810 -18.94 -14.58 22.63
C VAL A 810 -18.03 -14.71 21.42
N ASP A 811 -16.73 -14.80 21.69
CA ASP A 811 -15.67 -14.94 20.70
C ASP A 811 -15.18 -16.40 20.68
N TYR A 812 -15.23 -17.00 19.49
CA TYR A 812 -14.75 -18.34 19.20
C TYR A 812 -13.54 -18.23 18.30
N GLN A 813 -12.37 -18.63 18.78
CA GLN A 813 -11.14 -18.67 17.99
C GLN A 813 -10.79 -20.12 17.64
N LEU A 814 -10.69 -20.44 16.35
CA LEU A 814 -10.34 -21.78 15.90
C LEU A 814 -8.87 -22.08 16.22
N ASN A 815 -8.61 -23.18 16.93
CA ASN A 815 -7.26 -23.59 17.25
C ASN A 815 -6.69 -24.49 16.15
N THR A 816 -5.99 -23.90 15.19
CA THR A 816 -5.34 -24.61 14.07
C THR A 816 -4.04 -25.33 14.45
N THR A 817 -3.55 -25.18 15.70
CA THR A 817 -2.32 -25.83 16.18
C THR A 817 -2.56 -27.22 16.77
N LEU A 818 -3.80 -27.54 17.13
CA LEU A 818 -4.22 -28.82 17.68
C LEU A 818 -5.20 -29.49 16.72
N SER A 819 -4.68 -30.18 15.70
CA SER A 819 -5.52 -31.05 14.87
C SER A 819 -6.07 -32.17 15.75
N ALA A 820 -7.40 -32.34 15.79
CA ALA A 820 -8.04 -33.40 16.59
C ALA A 820 -7.72 -34.80 16.05
N SER A 821 -7.18 -34.90 14.83
CA SER A 821 -6.68 -36.13 14.21
C SER A 821 -5.15 -36.17 14.25
N SER A 822 -4.58 -37.23 14.82
CA SER A 822 -3.14 -37.55 14.84
C SER A 822 -2.58 -37.94 13.46
N SER A 823 -3.00 -37.27 12.39
CA SER A 823 -2.53 -37.52 11.03
C SER A 823 -1.38 -36.58 10.68
N SER A 824 -0.29 -37.15 10.19
CA SER A 824 0.83 -36.45 9.54
C SER A 824 0.43 -35.96 8.14
N ASP A 825 -0.71 -35.27 8.05
CA ASP A 825 -1.28 -34.82 6.79
C ASP A 825 -0.70 -33.45 6.45
N ILE A 826 -0.09 -33.31 5.27
CA ILE A 826 0.58 -32.07 4.84
C ILE A 826 -0.40 -30.88 4.90
N ASN A 827 -1.69 -31.12 4.65
CA ASN A 827 -2.75 -30.12 4.75
C ASN A 827 -2.90 -29.52 6.15
N SER A 828 -2.64 -30.29 7.22
CA SER A 828 -2.68 -29.76 8.60
C SER A 828 -1.56 -28.75 8.88
N ILE A 829 -0.41 -28.88 8.19
CA ILE A 829 0.71 -27.94 8.29
C ILE A 829 0.37 -26.62 7.58
N LEU A 830 -0.37 -26.70 6.47
CA LEU A 830 -0.73 -25.53 5.63
C LEU A 830 -1.73 -24.56 6.30
N PHE A 831 -2.46 -25.00 7.32
CA PHE A 831 -3.45 -24.18 8.01
C PHE A 831 -2.96 -23.61 9.37
N GLN A 832 -1.73 -23.93 9.79
CA GLN A 832 -1.20 -23.49 11.09
C GLN A 832 -1.15 -21.97 11.25
N SER A 833 -0.98 -21.23 10.16
CA SER A 833 -0.96 -19.76 10.16
C SER A 833 -2.34 -19.12 10.02
N VAL A 834 -3.36 -19.89 9.62
CA VAL A 834 -4.72 -19.39 9.39
C VAL A 834 -5.37 -19.07 10.72
N SER A 835 -5.97 -17.88 10.81
CA SER A 835 -6.75 -17.44 11.96
C SER A 835 -8.22 -17.40 11.58
N VAL A 836 -9.07 -18.10 12.33
CA VAL A 836 -10.53 -18.02 12.15
C VAL A 836 -11.13 -17.57 13.46
N LEU A 837 -11.77 -16.41 13.44
CA LEU A 837 -12.50 -15.84 14.58
C LEU A 837 -13.98 -15.77 14.20
N SER A 838 -14.84 -16.33 15.04
CA SER A 838 -16.28 -16.15 14.93
C SER A 838 -16.78 -15.44 16.19
N THR A 839 -17.55 -14.38 16.02
CA THR A 839 -18.11 -13.60 17.12
C THR A 839 -19.62 -13.65 17.05
N ILE A 840 -20.27 -14.12 18.12
CA ILE A 840 -21.72 -14.12 18.26
C ILE A 840 -22.08 -13.04 19.28
N SER A 841 -22.96 -12.11 18.91
CA SER A 841 -23.45 -11.08 19.83
C SER A 841 -24.97 -10.99 19.87
N PHE A 842 -25.52 -10.78 21.06
CA PHE A 842 -26.94 -10.64 21.31
C PHE A 842 -27.19 -9.48 22.28
N SER A 843 -28.26 -8.71 22.06
CA SER A 843 -28.63 -7.56 22.88
C SER A 843 -30.14 -7.51 23.10
N THR A 844 -30.57 -7.16 24.31
CA THR A 844 -32.01 -6.98 24.62
C THR A 844 -32.59 -5.65 24.12
N GLN A 845 -31.76 -4.77 23.54
CA GLN A 845 -32.16 -3.52 22.90
C GLN A 845 -31.68 -3.47 21.44
N SER A 846 -32.40 -2.71 20.61
CA SER A 846 -31.98 -2.43 19.23
C SER A 846 -30.68 -1.63 19.22
N ARG A 847 -29.90 -1.81 18.16
CA ARG A 847 -28.60 -1.15 17.99
C ARG A 847 -28.28 -0.96 16.51
N ASP A 848 -27.69 0.18 16.19
CA ASP A 848 -27.14 0.42 14.86
C ASP A 848 -25.65 0.08 14.86
N ILE A 849 -25.23 -0.72 13.90
CA ILE A 849 -23.84 -1.17 13.77
C ILE A 849 -23.32 -0.77 12.39
N GLN A 850 -22.18 -0.08 12.37
CA GLN A 850 -21.49 0.23 11.13
C GLN A 850 -20.83 -1.04 10.59
N PHE A 851 -21.12 -1.40 9.34
CA PHE A 851 -20.44 -2.45 8.60
C PHE A 851 -20.07 -1.94 7.21
N GLY A 852 -18.79 -1.66 7.00
CA GLY A 852 -18.32 -1.02 5.77
C GLY A 852 -18.91 0.37 5.57
N ASP A 853 -19.53 0.60 4.42
CA ASP A 853 -20.25 1.82 4.06
C ASP A 853 -21.72 1.84 4.56
N GLN A 854 -22.20 0.76 5.19
CA GLN A 854 -23.59 0.61 5.59
C GLN A 854 -23.79 0.71 7.11
N LEU A 855 -24.88 1.37 7.51
CA LEU A 855 -25.37 1.36 8.87
C LEU A 855 -26.45 0.27 9.00
N LEU A 856 -26.13 -0.82 9.67
CA LEU A 856 -27.03 -1.95 9.85
C LEU A 856 -27.84 -1.77 11.13
N HIS A 857 -29.16 -1.58 10.97
CA HIS A 857 -30.08 -1.64 12.10
C HIS A 857 -30.26 -3.10 12.53
N ILE A 858 -29.92 -3.39 13.79
CA ILE A 858 -30.13 -4.69 14.41
C ILE A 858 -31.26 -4.56 15.44
N ASN A 859 -32.32 -5.34 15.24
CA ASN A 859 -33.49 -5.31 16.10
C ASN A 859 -33.16 -5.83 17.52
N PRO A 860 -34.00 -5.52 18.52
CA PRO A 860 -33.87 -6.08 19.85
C PRO A 860 -33.99 -7.62 19.80
N ASN A 861 -33.23 -8.31 20.64
CA ASN A 861 -33.20 -9.76 20.75
C ASN A 861 -32.67 -10.51 19.49
N SER A 862 -32.10 -9.80 18.52
CA SER A 862 -31.44 -10.42 17.37
C SER A 862 -30.00 -10.86 17.70
N ILE A 863 -29.63 -12.02 17.17
CA ILE A 863 -28.25 -12.51 17.13
C ILE A 863 -27.55 -11.92 15.93
N LYS A 864 -26.32 -11.45 16.14
CA LYS A 864 -25.39 -11.07 15.08
C LYS A 864 -24.22 -12.03 15.09
N LEU A 865 -23.89 -12.59 13.94
CA LEU A 865 -22.77 -13.50 13.73
C LEU A 865 -21.76 -12.82 12.82
N ALA A 866 -20.54 -12.59 13.31
CA ALA A 866 -19.42 -12.15 12.50
C ALA A 866 -18.41 -13.28 12.34
N VAL A 867 -17.86 -13.47 11.14
CA VAL A 867 -16.78 -14.42 10.88
C VAL A 867 -15.63 -13.68 10.23
N ASN A 868 -14.44 -13.74 10.84
CA ASN A 868 -13.20 -13.19 10.32
C ASN A 868 -12.21 -14.32 9.99
N VAL A 869 -11.86 -14.45 8.72
CA VAL A 869 -10.82 -15.36 8.23
C VAL A 869 -9.57 -14.55 7.91
N GLY A 870 -8.48 -14.83 8.61
CA GLY A 870 -7.21 -14.15 8.48
C GLY A 870 -6.07 -15.07 8.05
N ASN A 871 -5.06 -14.49 7.38
CA ASN A 871 -3.82 -15.16 6.95
C ASN A 871 -4.05 -16.39 6.04
N TRP A 872 -5.12 -16.42 5.26
CA TRP A 872 -5.34 -17.50 4.29
C TRP A 872 -4.25 -17.46 3.21
N GLN A 873 -3.57 -18.59 3.00
CA GLN A 873 -2.51 -18.72 1.99
C GLN A 873 -3.14 -19.20 0.68
N TYR A 874 -3.47 -18.25 -0.20
CA TYR A 874 -4.06 -18.53 -1.52
C TYR A 874 -3.03 -19.21 -2.44
N SER A 875 -3.52 -20.18 -3.22
CA SER A 875 -2.74 -21.00 -4.15
C SER A 875 -2.50 -20.29 -5.49
N SER A 876 -3.25 -19.23 -5.78
CA SER A 876 -3.18 -18.47 -7.04
C SER A 876 -3.70 -17.04 -6.85
N ASN A 877 -3.30 -16.12 -7.72
CA ASN A 877 -3.79 -14.74 -7.79
C ASN A 877 -5.20 -14.62 -8.40
N LEU A 878 -5.78 -15.74 -8.84
CA LEU A 878 -7.16 -15.86 -9.35
C LEU A 878 -8.11 -16.55 -8.36
N ALA A 879 -7.58 -17.05 -7.24
CA ALA A 879 -8.37 -17.79 -6.28
C ALA A 879 -9.28 -16.86 -5.46
N THR A 880 -10.41 -17.37 -4.99
CA THR A 880 -11.34 -16.65 -4.10
C THR A 880 -11.66 -17.50 -2.87
N LEU A 881 -12.26 -16.91 -1.86
CA LEU A 881 -12.71 -17.63 -0.67
C LEU A 881 -14.22 -17.81 -0.65
N ARG A 882 -14.68 -18.92 -0.08
CA ARG A 882 -16.08 -19.18 0.24
C ARG A 882 -16.19 -19.76 1.64
N VAL A 883 -16.93 -19.08 2.51
CA VAL A 883 -17.29 -19.61 3.83
C VAL A 883 -18.61 -20.35 3.69
N VAL A 884 -18.62 -21.63 4.11
CA VAL A 884 -19.78 -22.53 3.97
C VAL A 884 -20.48 -22.68 5.30
N PHE A 885 -21.76 -22.34 5.31
CA PHE A 885 -22.67 -22.50 6.44
C PHE A 885 -23.65 -23.65 6.18
N ARG A 886 -24.10 -24.28 7.27
CA ARG A 886 -25.14 -25.32 7.25
C ARG A 886 -26.31 -24.91 8.12
N THR A 887 -27.50 -25.20 7.63
CA THR A 887 -28.77 -25.03 8.36
C THR A 887 -29.83 -26.01 7.86
N ILE A 888 -30.93 -26.14 8.60
CA ILE A 888 -32.08 -26.97 8.25
C ILE A 888 -33.23 -26.04 7.85
N ILE A 889 -33.85 -26.31 6.70
CA ILE A 889 -35.01 -25.57 6.21
C ILE A 889 -36.21 -26.48 6.02
N ILE A 890 -37.41 -25.91 6.12
CA ILE A 890 -38.66 -26.60 5.77
C ILE A 890 -39.07 -26.10 4.38
N ASN A 891 -39.27 -27.02 3.42
CA ASN A 891 -39.40 -26.66 2.01
C ASN A 891 -40.68 -25.88 1.69
N ASN A 892 -41.80 -26.24 2.32
CA ASN A 892 -43.10 -25.58 2.15
C ASN A 892 -43.62 -25.17 3.53
N GLN A 893 -43.72 -23.86 3.77
CA GLN A 893 -44.18 -23.29 5.03
C GLN A 893 -45.39 -22.39 4.74
N THR A 894 -46.52 -22.66 5.38
CA THR A 894 -47.73 -21.86 5.22
C THR A 894 -48.25 -21.40 6.57
N VAL A 895 -48.78 -20.19 6.62
CA VAL A 895 -49.41 -19.62 7.81
C VAL A 895 -50.85 -19.26 7.46
N GLU A 896 -51.81 -19.84 8.17
CA GLU A 896 -53.22 -19.44 8.07
C GLU A 896 -53.47 -18.24 8.99
N TYR A 897 -54.03 -17.17 8.44
CA TYR A 897 -54.48 -15.98 9.17
C TYR A 897 -55.75 -15.42 8.50
N ASP A 898 -56.83 -15.24 9.26
CA ASP A 898 -58.12 -14.73 8.77
C ASP A 898 -58.64 -15.48 7.53
N CYS A 899 -58.56 -16.81 7.59
CA CYS A 899 -59.01 -17.77 6.57
C CYS A 899 -58.25 -17.76 5.25
N ASN A 900 -57.13 -17.04 5.18
CA ASN A 900 -56.25 -17.03 4.03
C ASN A 900 -54.94 -17.75 4.40
N GLU A 901 -54.53 -18.70 3.56
CA GLU A 901 -53.21 -19.32 3.65
C GLU A 901 -52.18 -18.40 2.99
N LYS A 902 -51.14 -18.05 3.73
CA LYS A 902 -50.00 -17.27 3.25
C LYS A 902 -48.78 -18.19 3.16
N ASP A 903 -48.31 -18.42 1.94
CA ASP A 903 -47.07 -19.13 1.68
C ASP A 903 -45.88 -18.24 2.07
N ILE A 904 -44.91 -18.80 2.79
CA ILE A 904 -43.67 -18.12 3.16
C ILE A 904 -42.49 -18.90 2.56
N ASP A 905 -41.83 -18.28 1.58
CA ASP A 905 -40.63 -18.85 0.99
C ASP A 905 -39.51 -18.93 2.02
N ALA A 906 -38.92 -20.13 2.16
CA ALA A 906 -37.81 -20.35 3.09
C ALA A 906 -36.52 -19.61 2.67
N LEU A 907 -36.36 -19.34 1.38
CA LEU A 907 -35.21 -18.65 0.80
C LEU A 907 -35.70 -17.56 -0.14
N SER A 908 -35.32 -16.31 0.10
CA SER A 908 -35.66 -15.20 -0.81
C SER A 908 -34.40 -14.55 -1.37
N TYR A 909 -34.41 -14.30 -2.67
CA TYR A 909 -33.29 -13.76 -3.43
C TYR A 909 -33.55 -12.33 -3.87
N ASP A 910 -32.50 -11.55 -4.04
CA ASP A 910 -32.59 -10.23 -4.67
C ASP A 910 -32.67 -10.33 -6.20
N SER A 911 -32.70 -9.18 -6.87
CA SER A 911 -32.68 -9.10 -8.34
C SER A 911 -31.44 -9.70 -9.00
N MET A 912 -30.32 -9.83 -8.26
CA MET A 912 -29.05 -10.38 -8.72
C MET A 912 -28.89 -11.87 -8.34
N SER A 913 -29.95 -12.53 -7.86
CA SER A 913 -29.94 -13.93 -7.41
C SER A 913 -29.01 -14.20 -6.22
N SER A 914 -28.69 -13.19 -5.43
CA SER A 914 -28.04 -13.34 -4.13
C SER A 914 -29.09 -13.58 -3.04
N LEU A 915 -28.86 -14.57 -2.18
CA LEU A 915 -29.77 -14.92 -1.09
C LEU A 915 -29.80 -13.80 -0.04
N GLN A 916 -30.96 -13.18 0.18
CA GLN A 916 -31.12 -12.06 1.14
C GLN A 916 -31.72 -12.51 2.47
N TYR A 917 -32.70 -13.41 2.43
CA TYR A 917 -33.35 -13.89 3.64
C TYR A 917 -33.48 -15.40 3.66
N LEU A 918 -33.24 -15.96 4.83
CA LEU A 918 -33.54 -17.33 5.23
C LEU A 918 -34.67 -17.28 6.26
N ARG A 919 -35.80 -17.93 5.96
CA ARG A 919 -36.97 -17.96 6.83
C ARG A 919 -37.33 -19.40 7.20
N VAL A 920 -37.43 -19.67 8.50
CA VAL A 920 -37.84 -20.97 9.02
C VAL A 920 -38.94 -20.76 10.05
N ILE A 921 -40.12 -21.31 9.79
CA ILE A 921 -41.29 -21.25 10.68
C ILE A 921 -41.46 -22.58 11.39
N LYS A 922 -41.56 -22.54 12.72
CA LYS A 922 -41.89 -23.69 13.55
C LYS A 922 -42.67 -23.23 14.79
N ASP A 923 -43.82 -23.88 15.04
CA ASP A 923 -44.74 -23.59 16.15
C ASP A 923 -45.04 -22.08 16.35
N ASP A 924 -45.43 -21.41 15.25
CA ASP A 924 -45.76 -19.98 15.21
C ASP A 924 -44.59 -19.02 15.54
N ILE A 925 -43.36 -19.53 15.61
CA ILE A 925 -42.12 -18.73 15.66
C ILE A 925 -41.44 -18.78 14.30
N GLN A 926 -41.17 -17.61 13.73
CA GLN A 926 -40.41 -17.40 12.50
C GLN A 926 -38.98 -16.96 12.84
N PHE A 927 -37.99 -17.77 12.47
CA PHE A 927 -36.60 -17.37 12.44
C PHE A 927 -36.30 -16.69 11.11
N ASN A 928 -35.84 -15.45 11.16
CA ASN A 928 -35.48 -14.67 9.99
C ASN A 928 -33.97 -14.37 10.02
N GLY A 929 -33.21 -15.06 9.18
CA GLY A 929 -31.81 -14.74 8.89
C GLY A 929 -31.73 -13.75 7.74
N ARG A 930 -30.99 -12.66 7.92
CA ARG A 930 -30.69 -11.66 6.91
C ARG A 930 -29.22 -11.77 6.51
N PHE A 931 -29.00 -11.87 5.21
CA PHE A 931 -27.68 -11.76 4.59
C PHE A 931 -27.56 -10.39 3.93
N ILE A 932 -26.33 -9.90 3.84
CA ILE A 932 -26.00 -8.67 3.11
C ILE A 932 -24.99 -9.01 2.02
N ASP A 933 -25.10 -8.34 0.88
CA ASP A 933 -24.21 -8.57 -0.26
C ASP A 933 -22.87 -7.82 -0.15
N VAL A 934 -22.42 -7.60 1.08
CA VAL A 934 -21.19 -6.85 1.38
C VAL A 934 -20.37 -7.65 2.37
N ALA A 935 -19.07 -7.72 2.11
CA ALA A 935 -18.06 -8.18 3.04
C ALA A 935 -16.99 -7.11 3.23
N LEU A 936 -16.16 -7.26 4.27
CA LEU A 936 -14.95 -6.45 4.41
C LEU A 936 -13.74 -7.27 4.00
N SER A 937 -13.08 -6.81 2.95
CA SER A 937 -11.80 -7.29 2.47
C SER A 937 -10.73 -6.30 2.90
N ASP A 938 -9.86 -6.70 3.83
CA ASP A 938 -8.80 -5.86 4.40
C ASP A 938 -9.31 -4.52 4.97
N GLY A 939 -10.49 -4.58 5.60
CA GLY A 939 -11.18 -3.44 6.20
C GLY A 939 -11.96 -2.56 5.22
N ARG A 940 -12.04 -2.94 3.94
CA ARG A 940 -12.74 -2.19 2.89
C ARG A 940 -13.99 -2.95 2.41
N PRO A 941 -15.12 -2.26 2.21
CA PRO A 941 -16.33 -2.90 1.69
C PRO A 941 -16.12 -3.41 0.27
N THR A 942 -16.60 -4.62 0.00
CA THR A 942 -16.60 -5.24 -1.33
C THR A 942 -17.86 -6.09 -1.49
N TYR A 943 -18.29 -6.27 -2.75
CA TYR A 943 -19.45 -7.12 -3.03
C TYR A 943 -19.16 -8.57 -2.65
N SER A 944 -20.13 -9.21 -2.00
CA SER A 944 -20.03 -10.57 -1.51
C SER A 944 -21.32 -11.31 -1.78
N GLN A 945 -21.30 -12.22 -2.76
CA GLN A 945 -22.50 -12.97 -3.12
C GLN A 945 -22.78 -14.06 -2.09
N THR A 946 -24.03 -14.11 -1.61
CA THR A 946 -24.55 -15.24 -0.83
C THR A 946 -25.32 -16.18 -1.76
N GLN A 947 -24.93 -17.45 -1.80
CA GLN A 947 -25.51 -18.45 -2.69
C GLN A 947 -25.92 -19.73 -1.96
N LEU A 948 -26.98 -20.37 -2.44
CA LEU A 948 -27.32 -21.73 -2.03
C LEU A 948 -26.41 -22.70 -2.82
N ILE A 949 -25.50 -23.38 -2.12
CA ILE A 949 -24.58 -24.36 -2.72
C ILE A 949 -25.31 -25.66 -3.04
N SER A 950 -26.10 -26.15 -2.09
CA SER A 950 -26.85 -27.39 -2.26
C SER A 950 -28.02 -27.47 -1.28
N LEU A 951 -29.03 -28.22 -1.67
CA LEU A 951 -30.17 -28.57 -0.84
C LEU A 951 -30.34 -30.09 -0.88
N ALA A 952 -30.12 -30.76 0.25
CA ALA A 952 -30.26 -32.21 0.38
C ALA A 952 -31.43 -32.55 1.30
N GLN A 953 -32.28 -33.49 0.89
CA GLN A 953 -33.40 -33.92 1.73
C GLN A 953 -32.88 -34.51 3.05
N SER A 954 -33.50 -34.13 4.16
CA SER A 954 -33.13 -34.66 5.47
C SER A 954 -33.47 -36.15 5.56
N THR A 955 -32.63 -36.91 6.25
CA THR A 955 -32.87 -38.34 6.50
C THR A 955 -33.83 -38.59 7.68
N SER A 956 -34.09 -37.56 8.48
CA SER A 956 -34.96 -37.63 9.67
C SER A 956 -36.41 -37.24 9.40
N ASN A 957 -36.66 -36.38 8.42
CA ASN A 957 -38.00 -35.85 8.11
C ASN A 957 -38.09 -35.51 6.61
N GLU A 958 -39.13 -35.99 5.93
CA GLU A 958 -39.30 -35.83 4.47
C GLU A 958 -39.60 -34.37 4.08
N ASP A 959 -40.12 -33.56 5.00
CA ASP A 959 -40.47 -32.15 4.79
C ASP A 959 -39.30 -31.18 5.04
N GLU A 960 -38.20 -31.69 5.60
CA GLU A 960 -36.99 -30.92 5.93
C GLU A 960 -35.86 -31.16 4.91
N SER A 961 -35.07 -30.12 4.67
CA SER A 961 -33.88 -30.15 3.83
C SER A 961 -32.69 -29.53 4.56
N ILE A 962 -31.50 -30.10 4.37
CA ILE A 962 -30.22 -29.52 4.78
C ILE A 962 -29.77 -28.56 3.67
N ALA A 963 -29.70 -27.27 4.01
CA ALA A 963 -29.20 -26.24 3.12
C ALA A 963 -27.73 -25.93 3.43
N LEU A 964 -26.88 -25.96 2.40
CA LEU A 964 -25.52 -25.43 2.46
C LEU A 964 -25.50 -24.05 1.79
N ILE A 965 -25.14 -23.02 2.56
CA ILE A 965 -25.11 -21.63 2.10
C ILE A 965 -23.65 -21.19 2.02
N GLY A 966 -23.23 -20.68 0.88
CA GLY A 966 -21.89 -20.17 0.64
C GLY A 966 -21.90 -18.65 0.57
N ILE A 967 -21.00 -18.01 1.32
CA ILE A 967 -20.73 -16.57 1.19
C ILE A 967 -19.37 -16.39 0.52
N ASN A 968 -19.36 -15.81 -0.67
CA ASN A 968 -18.16 -15.64 -1.50
C ASN A 968 -17.41 -14.35 -1.15
N LEU A 969 -16.10 -14.42 -1.12
CA LEU A 969 -15.18 -13.34 -0.75
C LEU A 969 -14.08 -13.22 -1.82
N PRO A 970 -13.67 -11.99 -2.21
CA PRO A 970 -12.43 -11.81 -2.96
C PRO A 970 -11.22 -12.17 -2.09
N GLN A 971 -10.02 -12.05 -2.65
CA GLN A 971 -8.80 -12.25 -1.86
C GLN A 971 -8.66 -11.18 -0.78
N CYS A 972 -8.38 -11.61 0.44
CA CYS A 972 -8.13 -10.75 1.58
C CYS A 972 -7.16 -11.42 2.56
N GLN A 973 -6.40 -10.59 3.27
CA GLN A 973 -5.61 -11.00 4.43
C GLN A 973 -6.46 -10.98 5.71
N SER A 974 -7.51 -10.15 5.76
CA SER A 974 -8.58 -10.16 6.76
C SER A 974 -9.94 -10.11 6.05
N CYS A 975 -10.66 -11.22 6.08
CA CYS A 975 -11.94 -11.41 5.41
C CYS A 975 -13.08 -11.44 6.43
N VAL A 976 -13.87 -10.37 6.55
CA VAL A 976 -14.96 -10.28 7.55
C VAL A 976 -16.33 -10.36 6.88
N LEU A 977 -17.15 -11.28 7.39
CA LEU A 977 -18.55 -11.51 7.05
C LEU A 977 -19.44 -11.24 8.25
N ASP A 978 -20.69 -10.80 8.03
CA ASP A 978 -21.56 -10.35 9.14
C ASP A 978 -23.08 -10.60 8.90
N PRO A 979 -23.54 -11.86 8.82
CA PRO A 979 -24.97 -12.18 8.84
C PRO A 979 -25.65 -11.91 10.19
N ASP A 980 -26.96 -11.60 10.16
CA ASP A 980 -27.78 -11.42 11.37
C ASP A 980 -29.05 -12.30 11.37
N PHE A 981 -29.53 -12.67 12.56
CA PHE A 981 -30.67 -13.58 12.76
C PHE A 981 -31.61 -13.02 13.83
N SER A 982 -32.91 -12.98 13.54
CA SER A 982 -33.94 -12.47 14.43
C SER A 982 -35.06 -13.50 14.65
N PRO A 983 -35.37 -13.90 15.90
CA PRO A 983 -36.57 -14.67 16.20
C PRO A 983 -37.79 -13.74 16.26
N LEU A 984 -38.86 -14.12 15.57
CA LEU A 984 -40.09 -13.33 15.44
C LEU A 984 -41.29 -14.23 15.75
N LEU A 985 -42.24 -13.75 16.54
CA LEU A 985 -43.50 -14.46 16.82
C LEU A 985 -44.57 -14.07 15.82
N ILE A 986 -45.25 -15.07 15.26
CA ILE A 986 -46.45 -14.89 14.45
C ILE A 986 -47.65 -14.80 15.42
N ASP A 987 -48.15 -13.59 15.64
CA ASP A 987 -49.22 -13.35 16.62
C ASP A 987 -50.61 -13.49 15.99
N LYS A 988 -51.26 -14.63 16.26
CA LYS A 988 -52.63 -14.96 15.79
C LYS A 988 -53.74 -14.53 16.74
N SER A 989 -53.47 -13.73 17.77
CA SER A 989 -54.47 -13.38 18.80
C SER A 989 -55.72 -12.65 18.29
N ASN A 990 -55.62 -11.96 17.15
CA ASN A 990 -56.71 -11.25 16.48
C ASN A 990 -57.30 -12.00 15.28
N ASP A 991 -56.94 -13.27 15.07
CA ASP A 991 -57.51 -14.10 14.01
C ASP A 991 -59.02 -14.33 14.27
N SER A 992 -59.86 -14.01 13.28
CA SER A 992 -61.32 -14.05 13.42
C SER A 992 -61.90 -15.47 13.48
N GLY A 993 -61.07 -16.49 13.24
CA GLY A 993 -61.41 -17.90 13.42
C GLY A 993 -62.33 -18.44 12.33
N CYS A 994 -61.85 -19.42 11.58
CA CYS A 994 -62.53 -19.88 10.37
C CYS A 994 -63.31 -21.17 10.60
N ASN A 995 -64.63 -21.07 10.74
CA ASN A 995 -65.50 -22.23 10.51
C ASN A 995 -65.67 -22.41 9.00
N LYS A 996 -64.72 -23.10 8.33
CA LYS A 996 -64.87 -23.48 6.91
C LYS A 996 -66.13 -24.34 6.76
N SER A 997 -67.19 -23.77 6.17
CA SER A 997 -68.46 -24.45 5.98
C SER A 997 -68.31 -25.64 5.02
N ASN A 998 -68.56 -26.85 5.52
CA ASN A 998 -68.51 -28.12 4.77
C ASN A 998 -69.57 -28.27 3.66
N THR A 999 -70.26 -27.19 3.28
CA THR A 999 -71.34 -27.17 2.28
C THR A 999 -70.90 -27.76 0.94
N TRP A 1000 -69.66 -27.50 0.49
CA TRP A 1000 -69.16 -28.04 -0.77
C TRP A 1000 -68.95 -29.56 -0.71
N ARG A 1001 -68.51 -30.12 0.43
CA ARG A 1001 -68.36 -31.56 0.63
C ARG A 1001 -69.71 -32.28 0.67
N ILE A 1002 -70.73 -31.63 1.23
CA ILE A 1002 -72.12 -32.15 1.21
C ILE A 1002 -72.68 -32.16 -0.22
N ILE A 1003 -72.47 -31.07 -0.97
CA ILE A 1003 -72.93 -30.96 -2.37
C ILE A 1003 -72.23 -32.00 -3.26
N VAL A 1004 -70.90 -32.12 -3.17
CA VAL A 1004 -70.13 -33.12 -3.92
C VAL A 1004 -70.51 -34.54 -3.52
N GLY A 1005 -70.68 -34.81 -2.21
CA GLY A 1005 -71.15 -36.10 -1.71
C GLY A 1005 -72.53 -36.49 -2.23
N CYS A 1006 -73.48 -35.54 -2.29
CA CYS A 1006 -74.82 -35.78 -2.84
C CYS A 1006 -74.80 -36.02 -4.36
N VAL A 1007 -73.99 -35.28 -5.11
CA VAL A 1007 -73.90 -35.42 -6.58
C VAL A 1007 -73.22 -36.74 -6.96
N VAL A 1008 -72.09 -37.07 -6.34
CA VAL A 1008 -71.36 -38.33 -6.61
C VAL A 1008 -72.15 -39.54 -6.12
N GLY A 1009 -72.81 -39.45 -4.95
CA GLY A 1009 -73.71 -40.48 -4.45
C GLY A 1009 -74.93 -40.70 -5.36
N GLY A 1010 -75.52 -39.61 -5.87
CA GLY A 1010 -76.65 -39.68 -6.80
C GLY A 1010 -76.28 -40.34 -8.14
N VAL A 1011 -75.15 -39.95 -8.74
CA VAL A 1011 -74.67 -40.55 -10.00
C VAL A 1011 -74.28 -42.03 -9.80
N GLY A 1012 -73.63 -42.36 -8.68
CA GLY A 1012 -73.29 -43.74 -8.32
C GLY A 1012 -74.52 -44.63 -8.16
N ALA A 1013 -75.58 -44.16 -7.49
CA ALA A 1013 -76.81 -44.92 -7.29
C ALA A 1013 -77.54 -45.21 -8.62
N VAL A 1014 -77.57 -44.23 -9.54
CA VAL A 1014 -78.17 -44.43 -10.88
C VAL A 1014 -77.36 -45.45 -11.69
N ALA A 1015 -76.03 -45.38 -11.67
CA ALA A 1015 -75.17 -46.33 -12.38
C ALA A 1015 -75.32 -47.77 -11.87
N ILE A 1016 -75.36 -47.97 -10.54
CA ILE A 1016 -75.58 -49.28 -9.92
C ILE A 1016 -76.95 -49.84 -10.29
N THR A 1017 -78.00 -49.01 -10.29
CA THR A 1017 -79.36 -49.45 -10.64
C THR A 1017 -79.44 -49.89 -12.11
N VAL A 1018 -78.87 -49.12 -13.04
CA VAL A 1018 -78.81 -49.49 -14.46
C VAL A 1018 -77.97 -50.74 -14.69
N GLY A 1019 -76.80 -50.84 -14.05
CA GLY A 1019 -75.92 -52.01 -14.13
C GLY A 1019 -76.58 -53.29 -13.62
N SER A 1020 -77.31 -53.20 -12.52
CA SER A 1020 -78.04 -54.33 -11.90
C SER A 1020 -79.19 -54.82 -12.78
N VAL A 1021 -79.93 -53.91 -13.43
CA VAL A 1021 -81.02 -54.27 -14.35
C VAL A 1021 -80.49 -54.95 -15.61
N LEU A 1022 -79.35 -54.50 -16.15
CA LEU A 1022 -78.72 -55.09 -17.33
C LEU A 1022 -78.14 -56.49 -17.04
N THR A 1023 -77.46 -56.66 -15.90
CA THR A 1023 -76.93 -57.97 -15.49
C THR A 1023 -78.05 -58.97 -15.17
N TYR A 1024 -79.12 -58.55 -14.50
CA TYR A 1024 -80.29 -59.41 -14.27
C TYR A 1024 -80.93 -59.90 -15.59
N LYS A 1025 -81.07 -59.02 -16.59
CA LYS A 1025 -81.56 -59.43 -17.92
C LYS A 1025 -80.63 -60.43 -18.61
N GLN A 1026 -79.31 -60.27 -18.49
CA GLN A 1026 -78.33 -61.20 -19.08
C GLN A 1026 -78.32 -62.57 -18.41
N ILE A 1027 -78.42 -62.62 -17.07
CA ILE A 1027 -78.48 -63.88 -16.31
C ILE A 1027 -79.75 -64.67 -16.64
N LYS A 1028 -80.91 -64.00 -16.76
CA LYS A 1028 -82.16 -64.66 -17.16
C LYS A 1028 -82.07 -65.26 -18.58
N LYS A 1029 -81.40 -64.57 -19.51
CA LYS A 1029 -81.18 -65.07 -20.88
C LYS A 1029 -80.23 -66.27 -20.88
N ARG A 1030 -79.19 -66.26 -20.05
CA ARG A 1030 -78.21 -67.36 -19.88
C ARG A 1030 -78.84 -68.62 -19.28
N ASN A 1031 -79.67 -68.46 -18.24
CA ASN A 1031 -80.38 -69.59 -17.62
C ASN A 1031 -81.40 -70.23 -18.57
N THR A 1032 -82.04 -69.44 -19.43
CA THR A 1032 -82.95 -69.97 -20.46
C THR A 1032 -82.18 -70.77 -21.52
N TYR A 1033 -81.01 -70.30 -21.95
CA TYR A 1033 -80.11 -71.02 -22.86
C TYR A 1033 -79.58 -72.32 -22.25
N ASN A 1034 -79.13 -72.29 -20.99
CA ASN A 1034 -78.60 -73.48 -20.31
C ASN A 1034 -79.68 -74.55 -20.09
N ASN A 1035 -80.92 -74.15 -19.80
CA ASN A 1035 -82.05 -75.09 -19.70
C ASN A 1035 -82.41 -75.71 -21.06
N GLN A 1036 -82.30 -74.96 -22.16
CA GLN A 1036 -82.48 -75.50 -23.52
C GLN A 1036 -81.34 -76.44 -23.94
N MET A 1037 -80.11 -76.19 -23.48
CA MET A 1037 -78.94 -77.02 -23.76
C MET A 1037 -78.96 -78.31 -22.93
N ALA A 1038 -79.37 -78.24 -21.66
CA ALA A 1038 -79.59 -79.40 -20.80
C ALA A 1038 -80.74 -80.29 -21.30
N ALA A 1039 -81.81 -79.71 -21.86
CA ALA A 1039 -82.88 -80.46 -22.50
C ALA A 1039 -82.45 -81.15 -23.81
N LYS A 1040 -81.50 -80.57 -24.57
CA LYS A 1040 -80.93 -81.21 -25.77
C LYS A 1040 -79.95 -82.35 -25.44
N LEU A 1041 -79.19 -82.24 -24.34
CA LEU A 1041 -78.25 -83.27 -23.90
C LEU A 1041 -78.94 -84.48 -23.26
N LYS A 1042 -80.14 -84.33 -22.69
CA LYS A 1042 -80.97 -85.45 -22.18
C LYS A 1042 -81.66 -86.29 -23.26
N ASN A 1043 -81.63 -85.86 -24.52
CA ASN A 1043 -82.15 -86.61 -25.67
C ASN A 1043 -81.06 -87.35 -26.45
N ILE A 1044 -79.81 -87.40 -25.95
CA ILE A 1044 -78.66 -88.07 -26.58
C ILE A 1044 -78.00 -89.07 -25.59
N SER A 1045 -78.74 -89.56 -24.59
CA SER A 1045 -78.34 -90.71 -23.75
C SER A 1045 -79.07 -91.98 -24.15
#